data_AF-A0A9P8BUH8-F1
#
_entry.id   AF-A0A9P8BUH8-F1
#
_cell.length_a   1.000
_cell.length_b   1.000
_cell.length_c   1.000
_cell.angle_alpha   90.00
_cell.angle_beta   90.00
_cell.angle_gamma   90.00
#
_symmetry.space_group_name_H-M   'P 1'
#
loop_
_entity.id
_entity.type
_entity.pdbx_description
1 polymer ?
#
loop_
_entity_poly.entity_id
_entity_poly.type
_entity_poly.pdbx_seq_one_letter_code
_entity_poly.pdbx_strand_id
1 'polypeptide(L)'
;MSNNLLNLFCLVDGEATTNAFPVEIESTKTIGDLKDAILREKPNDFRDVDANKLSLSRVSIHDDGTIHDKTELNNPRALLSTLFAASPDDNTYIIVQRPPQAQASVLTRVSAPRSAHPWDRSRSVSPIQLKSVPVDLIEKELAVVFKGVDHHHINHAVDPKAVESSQRKRLGPFYKRTLPYHNSATETSLVMLGFELDKQARTSNGETLCSIVEDDIGKFSGHRVVAMVAPSGSGKTATVIDLAAKHFVVYSTCCSPGHTVSPDFKDPNFVTLAKDVERIYMKRTEREPRTLHELLDLDSNVKALAGERVELEFLARFLFLQLLLNNNPDLEPIQFFREQTTGGASTICEFVQVLREYDRLAIQYMLDDVQTKLQSLLVPKRLGLVIALDEAQVAVTHILSGKLLSPSALMKSSDVLFDSNNQIRSNFRRGFLTPLSATLSNMQATLVILGTALTLQVADHVYMAIAKPTNFSRITDFPQFDENDVDKILADLVDMSDCEIPPAKRRKLRGRARFSVDVVKRLATPCSSQDSKQAALVDAVDKSIEHTTNGLRVGVRTILESNKTGEAARLLSRMVLAYHLQDAKISFSSQQQVDFVDKALCRLRPHSDDIHLILDEPMVVEAVEAELRASCKDPSFLEYMDQLYRIVTNFGMASTSKGDGLEPLVRRSLQRFNGYRLVDLPFLRGVALPKWCDDLKFQIDGINTANGFGYTDSGIAADLAFLADRPPNKMLIANFGTRPNGAWFFSDNQYAGSLAIKFCSSSVPQKKHNENETSSDIRACFLKANGTERKNLAGIRRAYVGTGTPSNLRGILRIHLEFPDVDLGMPATHVKTNPATGDEDVMVYINLLNMDDFFFEGISEHKDDMVWLKKLIRFVCQK
;
A
#
# COMPACT_ATOMS: atom_id res chain seq x y z
N MET A 1 10.19 60.18 12.59
CA MET A 1 10.55 59.11 13.53
C MET A 1 9.58 57.98 13.27
N SER A 2 10.03 56.90 12.66
CA SER A 2 9.21 55.74 12.30
C SER A 2 8.95 54.91 13.58
N ASN A 3 7.68 54.61 13.86
CA ASN A 3 7.29 53.75 14.99
C ASN A 3 7.87 52.34 14.78
N ASN A 4 8.75 51.90 15.68
CA ASN A 4 9.38 50.56 15.66
C ASN A 4 8.61 49.55 16.55
N LEU A 5 7.31 49.73 16.74
CA LEU A 5 6.46 48.84 17.55
C LEU A 5 5.96 47.66 16.70
N LEU A 6 6.19 46.44 17.17
CA LEU A 6 5.61 45.21 16.64
C LEU A 6 4.37 44.85 17.46
N ASN A 7 3.33 44.38 16.78
CA ASN A 7 2.18 43.75 17.41
C ASN A 7 2.23 42.25 17.13
N LEU A 8 2.44 41.43 18.17
CA LEU A 8 2.64 39.98 18.04
C LEU A 8 1.50 39.23 18.71
N PHE A 9 0.83 38.32 17.99
CA PHE A 9 -0.24 37.49 18.55
C PHE A 9 0.35 36.28 19.27
N CYS A 10 0.11 36.20 20.57
CA CYS A 10 0.55 35.09 21.43
C CYS A 10 -0.60 34.14 21.71
N LEU A 11 -0.36 32.84 21.63
CA LEU A 11 -1.33 31.79 21.90
C LEU A 11 -0.74 30.81 22.92
N VAL A 12 -1.45 30.53 24.00
CA VAL A 12 -1.00 29.53 24.98
C VAL A 12 -1.18 28.13 24.39
N ASP A 13 -0.16 27.29 24.50
CA ASP A 13 -0.17 25.94 23.93
C ASP A 13 -1.32 25.09 24.50
N GLY A 14 -2.14 24.53 23.61
CA GLY A 14 -3.36 23.80 23.95
C GLY A 14 -4.67 24.63 23.97
N GLU A 15 -4.61 25.95 23.76
CA GLU A 15 -5.80 26.80 23.64
C GLU A 15 -6.23 27.03 22.17
N ALA A 16 -7.50 27.37 21.96
CA ALA A 16 -8.03 27.71 20.62
C ALA A 16 -7.48 29.05 20.12
N THR A 17 -7.30 29.22 18.81
CA THR A 17 -6.78 30.46 18.20
C THR A 17 -7.61 31.70 18.53
N THR A 18 -8.91 31.55 18.85
CA THR A 18 -9.78 32.62 19.34
C THR A 18 -9.34 33.21 20.68
N ASN A 19 -8.48 32.51 21.43
CA ASN A 19 -7.91 32.97 22.70
C ASN A 19 -6.55 33.65 22.54
N ALA A 20 -6.04 33.80 21.30
CA ALA A 20 -4.81 34.52 21.06
C ALA A 20 -4.94 35.98 21.53
N PHE A 21 -3.87 36.51 22.11
CA PHE A 21 -3.83 37.87 22.65
C PHE A 21 -2.65 38.65 22.05
N PRO A 22 -2.84 39.95 21.76
CA PRO A 22 -1.78 40.78 21.22
C PRO A 22 -0.76 41.17 22.29
N VAL A 23 0.51 41.24 21.91
CA VAL A 23 1.60 41.78 22.73
C VAL A 23 2.33 42.85 21.92
N GLU A 24 2.26 44.09 22.38
CA GLU A 24 2.98 45.22 21.77
C GLU A 24 4.40 45.31 22.35
N ILE A 25 5.41 45.29 21.47
CA ILE A 25 6.82 45.35 21.87
C ILE A 25 7.67 46.02 20.79
N GLU A 26 8.67 46.80 21.19
CA GLU A 26 9.62 47.42 20.26
C GLU A 26 10.46 46.35 19.54
N SER A 27 10.61 46.47 18.21
CA SER A 27 11.39 45.54 17.38
C SER A 27 12.87 45.45 17.77
N THR A 28 13.40 46.46 18.47
CA THR A 28 14.77 46.50 19.00
C THR A 28 14.94 45.73 20.32
N LYS A 29 13.88 45.12 20.86
CA LYS A 29 13.91 44.29 22.07
C LYS A 29 14.26 42.84 21.76
N THR A 30 14.61 42.08 22.79
CA THR A 30 15.05 40.69 22.69
C THR A 30 13.89 39.70 22.93
N ILE A 31 14.09 38.41 22.61
CA ILE A 31 13.16 37.35 23.01
C ILE A 31 12.97 37.31 24.54
N GLY A 32 14.01 37.61 25.32
CA GLY A 32 13.88 37.73 26.78
C GLY A 32 12.86 38.79 27.19
N ASP A 33 12.95 39.98 26.60
CA ASP A 33 11.99 41.08 26.85
C ASP A 33 10.56 40.71 26.40
N LEU A 34 10.42 39.90 25.36
CA LEU A 34 9.12 39.38 24.90
C LEU A 34 8.50 38.41 25.92
N LYS A 35 9.29 37.52 26.52
CA LYS A 35 8.81 36.64 27.60
C LYS A 35 8.30 37.46 28.78
N ASP A 36 9.03 38.51 29.17
CA ASP A 36 8.61 39.43 30.23
C ASP A 36 7.36 40.24 29.88
N ALA A 37 7.15 40.57 28.61
CA ALA A 37 5.93 41.23 28.13
C ALA A 37 4.71 40.29 28.18
N ILE A 38 4.86 39.03 27.77
CA ILE A 38 3.80 38.01 27.82
C ILE A 38 3.31 37.78 29.26
N LEU A 39 4.22 37.69 30.24
CA LEU A 39 3.85 37.53 31.65
C LEU A 39 3.06 38.73 32.18
N ARG A 40 3.41 39.96 31.75
CA ARG A 40 2.71 41.18 32.16
C ARG A 40 1.29 41.25 31.60
N GLU A 41 1.07 40.74 30.39
CA GLU A 41 -0.24 40.77 29.74
C GLU A 41 -1.19 39.68 30.27
N LYS A 42 -0.65 38.55 30.71
CA LYS A 42 -1.42 37.42 31.27
C LYS A 42 -0.92 36.98 32.66
N PRO A 43 -0.96 37.86 33.68
CA PRO A 43 -0.36 37.57 34.99
C PRO A 43 -1.07 36.45 35.76
N ASN A 44 -2.37 36.23 35.49
CA ASN A 44 -3.14 35.15 36.12
C ASN A 44 -2.81 33.77 35.50
N ASP A 45 -2.58 33.73 34.19
CA ASP A 45 -2.33 32.48 33.44
C ASP A 45 -0.91 31.96 33.67
N PHE A 46 0.01 32.83 34.12
CA PHE A 46 1.43 32.53 34.37
C PHE A 46 1.90 32.84 35.80
N ARG A 47 0.98 32.88 36.78
CA ARG A 47 1.22 33.34 38.16
C ARG A 47 2.44 32.70 38.86
N ASP A 48 2.73 31.44 38.54
CA ASP A 48 3.79 30.63 39.18
C ASP A 48 4.94 30.26 38.21
N VAL A 49 5.08 30.97 37.08
CA VAL A 49 6.07 30.67 36.04
C VAL A 49 7.01 31.85 35.85
N ASP A 50 8.31 31.63 36.09
CA ASP A 50 9.34 32.62 35.75
C ASP A 50 9.44 32.80 34.24
N ALA A 51 9.64 34.04 33.75
CA ALA A 51 9.70 34.34 32.32
C ALA A 51 10.73 33.49 31.57
N ASN A 52 11.89 33.23 32.18
CA ASN A 52 12.95 32.40 31.58
C ASN A 52 12.57 30.92 31.40
N LYS A 53 11.53 30.43 32.09
CA LYS A 53 11.02 29.05 31.99
C LYS A 53 9.95 28.88 30.91
N LEU A 54 9.48 29.96 30.27
CA LEU A 54 8.60 29.85 29.10
C LEU A 54 9.37 29.37 27.88
N SER A 55 8.79 28.43 27.14
CA SER A 55 9.27 28.06 25.80
C SER A 55 8.38 28.72 24.76
N LEU A 56 8.98 29.44 23.81
CA LEU A 56 8.28 30.18 22.77
C LEU A 56 8.57 29.55 21.41
N SER A 57 7.55 29.39 20.56
CA SER A 57 7.71 28.97 19.17
C SER A 57 6.95 29.90 18.24
N ARG A 58 7.57 30.35 17.15
CA ARG A 58 6.87 31.04 16.06
C ARG A 58 6.20 29.98 15.16
N VAL A 59 4.95 30.19 14.80
CA VAL A 59 4.19 29.34 13.87
C VAL A 59 3.36 30.20 12.92
N SER A 60 3.01 29.64 11.78
CA SER A 60 1.96 30.17 10.90
C SER A 60 0.75 29.25 10.97
N ILE A 61 -0.43 29.79 11.31
CA ILE A 61 -1.68 29.02 11.43
C ILE A 61 -2.66 29.53 10.36
N HIS A 62 -3.17 28.63 9.52
CA HIS A 62 -4.20 28.95 8.52
C HIS A 62 -5.62 28.76 9.08
N ASP A 63 -6.63 29.32 8.39
CA ASP A 63 -8.05 29.30 8.79
C ASP A 63 -8.64 27.89 9.00
N ASP A 64 -8.00 26.85 8.48
CA ASP A 64 -8.38 25.44 8.68
C ASP A 64 -7.76 24.79 9.94
N GLY A 65 -6.97 25.55 10.70
CA GLY A 65 -6.32 25.14 11.95
C GLY A 65 -5.02 24.34 11.77
N THR A 66 -4.48 24.22 10.55
CA THR A 66 -3.18 23.57 10.33
C THR A 66 -2.00 24.48 10.71
N ILE A 67 -0.98 23.88 11.32
CA ILE A 67 0.24 24.57 11.77
C ILE A 67 1.36 24.35 10.74
N HIS A 68 1.89 25.44 10.21
CA HIS A 68 3.06 25.47 9.33
C HIS A 68 4.24 26.22 9.98
N ASP A 69 5.46 25.95 9.51
CA ASP A 69 6.69 26.70 9.81
C ASP A 69 7.01 26.92 11.31
N LYS A 70 6.86 25.87 12.12
CA LYS A 70 7.21 25.92 13.55
C LYS A 70 8.72 26.13 13.75
N THR A 71 9.08 27.28 14.32
CA THR A 71 10.46 27.65 14.66
C THR A 71 10.57 27.98 16.13
N GLU A 72 11.45 27.28 16.86
CA GLU A 72 11.65 27.53 18.29
C GLU A 72 12.48 28.80 18.56
N LEU A 73 12.02 29.64 19.46
CA LEU A 73 12.65 30.91 19.83
C LEU A 73 13.54 30.74 21.08
N ASN A 74 14.58 29.91 20.93
CA ASN A 74 15.39 29.42 22.07
C ASN A 74 16.52 30.38 22.50
N ASN A 75 16.87 31.37 21.69
CA ASN A 75 17.94 32.32 22.01
C ASN A 75 17.36 33.60 22.67
N PRO A 76 17.44 33.76 24.00
CA PRO A 76 16.85 34.91 24.69
C PRO A 76 17.48 36.26 24.31
N ARG A 77 18.68 36.26 23.70
CA ARG A 77 19.39 37.48 23.28
C ARG A 77 19.12 37.90 21.83
N ALA A 78 18.40 37.10 21.04
CA ALA A 78 18.10 37.46 19.67
C ALA A 78 17.09 38.61 19.62
N LEU A 79 17.35 39.58 18.74
CA LEU A 79 16.51 40.76 18.54
C LEU A 79 15.25 40.39 17.76
N LEU A 80 14.10 40.93 18.14
CA LEU A 80 12.82 40.66 17.47
C LEU A 80 12.84 41.13 16.00
N SER A 81 13.54 42.23 15.70
CA SER A 81 13.74 42.73 14.33
C SER A 81 14.46 41.76 13.38
N THR A 82 15.18 40.77 13.92
CA THR A 82 15.84 39.72 13.12
C THR A 82 14.93 38.51 12.86
N LEU A 83 13.83 38.39 13.60
CA LEU A 83 12.96 37.21 13.63
C LEU A 83 11.56 37.50 13.06
N PHE A 84 11.13 38.76 13.12
CA PHE A 84 9.84 39.24 12.66
C PHE A 84 10.05 40.43 11.71
N ALA A 85 9.32 40.42 10.59
CA ALA A 85 9.26 41.58 9.69
C ALA A 85 8.58 42.76 10.39
N ALA A 86 8.79 43.99 9.90
CA ALA A 86 8.21 45.21 10.47
C ALA A 86 6.66 45.18 10.56
N SER A 87 6.00 44.34 9.76
CA SER A 87 4.60 43.95 9.88
C SER A 87 4.49 42.43 9.70
N PRO A 88 4.37 41.64 10.78
CA PRO A 88 4.08 40.20 10.69
C PRO A 88 2.73 39.97 10.01
N ASP A 89 2.60 38.89 9.23
CA ASP A 89 1.31 38.48 8.65
C ASP A 89 0.32 38.12 9.76
N ASP A 90 -0.98 38.38 9.55
CA ASP A 90 -2.06 38.16 10.54
C ASP A 90 -2.18 36.69 10.98
N ASN A 91 -1.61 35.77 10.18
CA ASN A 91 -1.54 34.34 10.45
C ASN A 91 -0.31 33.90 11.26
N THR A 92 0.53 34.84 11.74
CA THR A 92 1.74 34.55 12.52
C THR A 92 1.44 34.56 14.01
N TYR A 93 1.62 33.42 14.67
CA TYR A 93 1.41 33.27 16.11
C TYR A 93 2.70 32.90 16.84
N ILE A 94 2.77 33.30 18.10
CA ILE A 94 3.80 32.87 19.06
C ILE A 94 3.13 31.92 20.04
N ILE A 95 3.46 30.63 19.91
CA ILE A 95 3.01 29.61 20.86
C ILE A 95 3.81 29.75 22.15
N VAL A 96 3.10 29.94 23.26
CA VAL A 96 3.63 30.06 24.61
C VAL A 96 3.42 28.74 25.35
N GLN A 97 4.48 27.96 25.53
CA GLN A 97 4.44 26.69 26.25
C GLN A 97 4.84 26.88 27.71
N ARG A 98 4.01 26.37 28.63
CA ARG A 98 4.31 26.35 30.06
C ARG A 98 5.32 25.24 30.38
N PRO A 99 6.23 25.44 31.35
CA PRO A 99 7.06 24.35 31.85
C PRO A 99 6.17 23.24 32.45
N PRO A 100 6.55 21.96 32.36
CA PRO A 100 5.81 20.87 32.98
C PRO A 100 5.69 21.13 34.48
N GLN A 101 4.47 21.23 35.01
CA GLN A 101 4.28 21.37 36.45
C GLN A 101 4.78 20.09 37.15
N ALA A 102 5.83 20.22 37.95
CA ALA A 102 6.20 19.21 38.93
C ALA A 102 5.01 19.04 39.88
N GLN A 103 4.48 17.82 39.97
CA GLN A 103 3.36 17.48 40.84
C GLN A 103 3.72 17.85 42.29
N ALA A 104 3.21 18.98 42.78
CA ALA A 104 3.20 19.30 44.18
C ALA A 104 2.35 18.25 44.89
N SER A 105 2.95 17.60 45.88
CA SER A 105 2.35 16.64 46.78
C SER A 105 1.17 17.27 47.53
N VAL A 106 -0.03 17.16 46.95
CA VAL A 106 -1.27 17.37 47.70
C VAL A 106 -1.55 16.07 48.45
N LEU A 107 -1.32 16.12 49.76
CA LEU A 107 -1.84 15.17 50.75
C LEU A 107 -3.37 15.23 50.74
N THR A 108 -4.00 14.67 49.72
CA THR A 108 -5.41 14.32 49.76
C THR A 108 -5.50 13.00 50.50
N ARG A 109 -6.18 12.99 51.65
CA ARG A 109 -6.66 11.75 52.29
C ARG A 109 -7.54 11.01 51.28
N VAL A 110 -6.92 10.12 50.50
CA VAL A 110 -7.61 9.13 49.70
C VAL A 110 -7.87 7.96 50.62
N SER A 111 -9.13 7.77 50.97
CA SER A 111 -9.64 6.51 51.50
C SER A 111 -9.16 5.37 50.59
N ALA A 112 -8.44 4.42 51.16
CA ALA A 112 -7.79 3.30 50.47
C ALA A 112 -8.63 2.71 49.32
N PRO A 113 -8.07 2.52 48.11
CA PRO A 113 -8.71 1.67 47.13
C PRO A 113 -8.62 0.24 47.63
N ARG A 114 -9.78 -0.39 47.82
CA ARG A 114 -9.89 -1.83 48.06
C ARG A 114 -9.13 -2.58 46.97
N SER A 115 -8.02 -3.19 47.37
CA SER A 115 -7.22 -4.14 46.61
C SER A 115 -8.06 -5.38 46.25
N ALA A 116 -8.36 -5.56 44.95
CA ALA A 116 -8.60 -6.86 44.31
C ALA A 116 -8.70 -6.66 42.79
N HIS A 117 -7.71 -7.13 42.01
CA HIS A 117 -7.84 -7.25 40.55
C HIS A 117 -8.25 -8.69 40.15
N PRO A 118 -9.11 -8.88 39.13
CA PRO A 118 -10.04 -10.00 39.15
C PRO A 118 -9.77 -11.13 38.14
N TRP A 119 -8.69 -11.17 37.36
CA TRP A 119 -8.62 -12.16 36.24
C TRP A 119 -8.45 -13.61 36.70
N ASP A 120 -8.21 -13.80 38.00
CA ASP A 120 -7.84 -15.07 38.62
C ASP A 120 -8.94 -15.77 39.44
N ARG A 121 -10.20 -15.29 39.40
CA ARG A 121 -11.30 -16.02 40.07
C ARG A 121 -11.88 -17.13 39.20
N SER A 122 -11.10 -18.19 39.01
CA SER A 122 -11.61 -19.51 38.66
C SER A 122 -11.01 -20.58 39.58
N ARG A 123 -11.17 -20.40 40.89
CA ARG A 123 -11.25 -21.46 41.92
C ARG A 123 -11.53 -20.78 43.26
N SER A 124 -12.39 -21.39 44.06
CA SER A 124 -12.77 -20.95 45.40
C SER A 124 -11.62 -21.16 46.38
N VAL A 125 -10.69 -20.22 46.47
CA VAL A 125 -9.71 -20.09 47.56
C VAL A 125 -9.46 -18.60 47.82
N SER A 126 -9.14 -18.25 49.07
CA SER A 126 -8.86 -16.92 49.65
C SER A 126 -8.15 -15.91 48.73
N PRO A 127 -8.33 -14.58 48.91
CA PRO A 127 -7.70 -13.57 48.05
C PRO A 127 -6.17 -13.68 48.09
N ILE A 128 -5.57 -14.03 46.95
CA ILE A 128 -4.12 -14.07 46.76
C ILE A 128 -3.59 -12.64 46.86
N GLN A 129 -2.69 -12.40 47.81
CA GLN A 129 -1.97 -11.13 47.93
C GLN A 129 -0.83 -11.14 46.92
N LEU A 130 -0.86 -10.22 45.95
CA LEU A 130 0.20 -10.08 44.95
C LEU A 130 1.53 -9.71 45.62
N LYS A 131 2.62 -10.23 45.07
CA LYS A 131 3.98 -10.02 45.56
C LYS A 131 4.51 -8.69 45.04
N SER A 132 4.72 -7.75 45.97
CA SER A 132 5.48 -6.53 45.70
C SER A 132 6.97 -6.79 45.90
N VAL A 133 7.80 -6.21 45.03
CA VAL A 133 9.25 -6.42 45.04
C VAL A 133 9.96 -5.06 44.96
N PRO A 134 10.76 -4.69 45.98
CA PRO A 134 11.63 -3.52 45.91
C PRO A 134 12.62 -3.60 44.74
N VAL A 135 12.94 -2.45 44.14
CA VAL A 135 13.82 -2.36 42.95
C VAL A 135 15.18 -3.04 43.18
N ASP A 136 15.74 -2.94 44.38
CA ASP A 136 17.04 -3.51 44.76
C ASP A 136 17.03 -5.05 44.89
N LEU A 137 15.85 -5.68 44.91
CA LEU A 137 15.68 -7.13 45.02
C LEU A 137 15.27 -7.80 43.69
N ILE A 138 15.05 -7.02 42.63
CA ILE A 138 14.54 -7.52 41.34
C ILE A 138 15.43 -8.62 40.75
N GLU A 139 16.75 -8.45 40.77
CA GLU A 139 17.67 -9.45 40.21
C GLU A 139 17.58 -10.80 40.94
N LYS A 140 17.50 -10.78 42.28
CA LYS A 140 17.33 -12.00 43.08
C LYS A 140 16.00 -12.66 42.77
N GLU A 141 14.96 -11.86 42.56
CA GLU A 141 13.62 -12.35 42.29
C GLU A 141 13.49 -12.93 40.88
N LEU A 142 14.12 -12.32 39.89
CA LEU A 142 14.24 -12.90 38.55
C LEU A 142 14.91 -14.28 38.59
N ALA A 143 15.92 -14.49 39.43
CA ALA A 143 16.51 -15.81 39.63
C ALA A 143 15.52 -16.84 40.25
N VAL A 144 14.55 -16.39 41.04
CA VAL A 144 13.45 -17.25 41.52
C VAL A 144 12.49 -17.57 40.37
N VAL A 145 12.14 -16.58 39.55
CA VAL A 145 11.30 -16.76 38.35
C VAL A 145 11.92 -17.80 37.40
N PHE A 146 13.22 -17.70 37.11
CA PHE A 146 13.93 -18.68 36.28
C PHE A 146 13.93 -20.10 36.85
N LYS A 147 14.01 -20.24 38.19
CA LYS A 147 13.94 -21.56 38.86
C LYS A 147 12.52 -22.15 38.88
N GLY A 148 11.50 -21.31 38.75
CA GLY A 148 10.09 -21.73 38.74
C GLY A 148 9.61 -22.32 37.42
N VAL A 149 10.46 -22.34 36.39
CA VAL A 149 10.14 -22.82 35.04
C VAL A 149 10.90 -24.11 34.77
N ASP A 150 10.22 -25.13 34.24
CA ASP A 150 10.81 -26.45 34.04
C ASP A 150 11.57 -26.50 32.71
N HIS A 151 12.88 -26.76 32.74
CA HIS A 151 13.76 -26.64 31.57
C HIS A 151 13.60 -27.79 30.54
N HIS A 152 12.61 -28.67 30.71
CA HIS A 152 12.47 -29.92 29.96
C HIS A 152 12.12 -29.77 28.47
N HIS A 153 11.70 -28.58 28.01
CA HIS A 153 11.18 -28.38 26.65
C HIS A 153 12.17 -27.77 25.64
N ILE A 154 13.41 -27.46 26.05
CA ILE A 154 14.46 -26.95 25.17
C ILE A 154 15.30 -28.13 24.67
N ASN A 155 14.79 -28.95 23.74
CA ASN A 155 15.56 -29.89 22.88
C ASN A 155 14.64 -30.90 22.15
N HIS A 156 13.90 -30.44 21.14
CA HIS A 156 13.38 -31.34 20.11
C HIS A 156 14.03 -31.02 18.77
N ALA A 157 15.37 -31.11 18.73
CA ALA A 157 16.10 -31.04 17.48
C ALA A 157 15.77 -32.28 16.62
N VAL A 158 15.01 -32.09 15.55
CA VAL A 158 14.76 -33.12 14.55
C VAL A 158 16.09 -33.41 13.84
N ASP A 159 16.46 -34.69 13.71
CA ASP A 159 17.65 -35.10 12.98
C ASP A 159 17.62 -34.56 11.52
N PRO A 160 18.55 -33.68 11.12
CA PRO A 160 18.59 -33.12 9.77
C PRO A 160 18.63 -34.18 8.66
N LYS A 161 19.25 -35.34 8.91
CA LYS A 161 19.30 -36.45 7.94
C LYS A 161 17.94 -37.10 7.76
N ALA A 162 17.15 -37.19 8.83
CA ALA A 162 15.78 -37.69 8.77
C ALA A 162 14.89 -36.73 7.96
N VAL A 163 15.06 -35.41 8.15
CA VAL A 163 14.36 -34.39 7.33
C VAL A 163 14.71 -34.54 5.86
N GLU A 164 16.02 -34.59 5.55
CA GLU A 164 16.49 -34.73 4.17
C GLU A 164 15.91 -35.98 3.50
N SER A 165 16.00 -37.13 4.18
CA SER A 165 15.50 -38.41 3.66
C SER A 165 14.00 -38.37 3.39
N SER A 166 13.23 -37.77 4.31
CA SER A 166 11.79 -37.58 4.18
C SER A 166 11.43 -36.66 3.01
N GLN A 167 12.10 -35.51 2.87
CA GLN A 167 11.85 -34.58 1.78
C GLN A 167 12.28 -35.15 0.42
N ARG A 168 13.41 -35.84 0.35
CA ARG A 168 13.87 -36.54 -0.86
C ARG A 168 12.86 -37.58 -1.32
N LYS A 169 12.26 -38.33 -0.40
CA LYS A 169 11.19 -39.29 -0.70
C LYS A 169 9.93 -38.59 -1.22
N ARG A 170 9.53 -37.45 -0.66
CA ARG A 170 8.30 -36.73 -1.04
C ARG A 170 8.43 -35.96 -2.36
N LEU A 171 9.52 -35.23 -2.54
CA LEU A 171 9.79 -34.44 -3.75
C LEU A 171 10.25 -35.31 -4.92
N GLY A 172 10.81 -36.50 -4.66
CA GLY A 172 11.23 -37.44 -5.69
C GLY A 172 12.16 -36.79 -6.72
N PRO A 173 11.81 -36.78 -8.02
CA PRO A 173 12.64 -36.20 -9.08
C PRO A 173 12.77 -34.67 -9.02
N PHE A 174 12.00 -33.99 -8.14
CA PHE A 174 12.11 -32.54 -7.91
C PHE A 174 13.02 -32.19 -6.73
N TYR A 175 13.58 -33.18 -6.03
CA TYR A 175 14.46 -32.91 -4.89
C TYR A 175 15.78 -32.29 -5.37
N LYS A 176 16.03 -31.03 -4.99
CA LYS A 176 17.29 -30.32 -5.25
C LYS A 176 18.09 -30.07 -3.97
N ARG A 177 17.41 -29.63 -2.91
CA ARG A 177 17.98 -29.31 -1.60
C ARG A 177 16.94 -29.51 -0.50
N THR A 178 17.41 -29.56 0.74
CA THR A 178 16.55 -29.57 1.92
C THR A 178 15.87 -28.21 2.08
N LEU A 179 14.54 -28.22 2.04
CA LEU A 179 13.67 -27.08 2.26
C LEU A 179 13.44 -26.87 3.76
N PRO A 180 13.09 -25.65 4.21
CA PRO A 180 12.84 -25.38 5.63
C PRO A 180 11.68 -26.23 6.20
N TYR A 181 11.74 -26.48 7.49
CA TYR A 181 10.81 -27.33 8.24
C TYR A 181 10.57 -26.75 9.64
N HIS A 182 9.50 -27.19 10.31
CA HIS A 182 9.21 -26.83 11.71
C HIS A 182 9.71 -27.95 12.66
N ASN A 183 8.83 -28.88 13.04
CA ASN A 183 9.05 -29.74 14.22
C ASN A 183 9.16 -31.22 13.87
N SER A 184 8.92 -31.59 12.62
CA SER A 184 9.00 -32.97 12.18
C SER A 184 9.71 -33.08 10.84
N ALA A 185 10.35 -34.23 10.63
CA ALA A 185 11.00 -34.57 9.36
C ALA A 185 10.01 -34.61 8.18
N THR A 186 8.72 -34.80 8.44
CA THR A 186 7.67 -34.87 7.44
C THR A 186 7.09 -33.51 7.06
N GLU A 187 7.37 -32.45 7.82
CA GLU A 187 6.88 -31.11 7.53
C GLU A 187 7.79 -30.36 6.55
N THR A 188 7.17 -29.49 5.75
CA THR A 188 7.86 -28.47 4.94
C THR A 188 7.21 -27.13 5.23
N SER A 189 7.99 -26.16 5.70
CA SER A 189 7.54 -24.82 6.01
C SER A 189 8.16 -23.82 5.05
N LEU A 190 7.51 -23.61 3.91
CA LEU A 190 8.02 -22.65 2.93
C LEU A 190 7.94 -21.20 3.40
N VAL A 191 7.17 -20.94 4.46
CA VAL A 191 7.09 -19.62 5.10
C VAL A 191 8.44 -19.27 5.74
N MET A 192 9.15 -20.26 6.28
CA MET A 192 10.49 -20.15 6.85
C MET A 192 11.61 -19.94 5.82
N LEU A 193 11.29 -19.84 4.53
CA LEU A 193 12.33 -19.64 3.50
C LEU A 193 13.09 -18.33 3.69
N GLY A 194 12.39 -17.23 4.03
CA GLY A 194 12.96 -15.89 3.99
C GLY A 194 13.41 -15.55 2.56
N PHE A 195 12.67 -14.72 1.82
CA PHE A 195 13.05 -14.43 0.44
C PHE A 195 14.08 -13.30 0.37
N GLU A 196 15.35 -13.63 0.13
CA GLU A 196 16.33 -12.71 -0.46
C GLU A 196 16.42 -13.01 -1.97
N LEU A 197 15.54 -12.37 -2.74
CA LEU A 197 15.63 -12.37 -4.21
C LEU A 197 16.18 -11.01 -4.68
N ASP A 198 17.31 -10.55 -4.14
CA ASP A 198 17.92 -9.23 -4.42
C ASP A 198 16.95 -8.01 -4.32
N LYS A 199 15.75 -8.23 -3.80
CA LYS A 199 14.61 -7.31 -3.77
C LYS A 199 14.08 -7.34 -2.34
N GLN A 200 14.19 -6.21 -1.65
CA GLN A 200 13.76 -6.06 -0.27
C GLN A 200 12.56 -5.12 -0.19
N ALA A 201 11.71 -5.32 0.82
CA ALA A 201 10.60 -4.42 1.08
C ALA A 201 11.11 -3.08 1.64
N ARG A 202 10.51 -1.97 1.19
CA ARG A 202 10.99 -0.62 1.45
C ARG A 202 9.90 0.34 1.90
N THR A 203 10.32 1.38 2.62
CA THR A 203 9.51 2.59 2.87
C THR A 203 9.43 3.44 1.61
N SER A 204 8.54 4.45 1.62
CA SER A 204 8.48 5.46 0.55
C SER A 204 9.82 6.18 0.31
N ASN A 205 10.67 6.24 1.34
CA ASN A 205 11.95 6.93 1.31
C ASN A 205 13.11 5.98 0.97
N GLY A 206 12.81 4.71 0.67
CA GLY A 206 13.79 3.69 0.28
C GLY A 206 14.45 2.93 1.42
N GLU A 207 14.09 3.18 2.68
CA GLU A 207 14.64 2.45 3.83
C GLU A 207 14.10 1.02 3.87
N THR A 208 14.95 0.06 4.24
CA THR A 208 14.58 -1.34 4.42
C THR A 208 14.21 -1.62 5.87
N LEU A 209 13.55 -2.74 6.15
CA LEU A 209 13.28 -3.13 7.53
C LEU A 209 14.59 -3.35 8.32
N CYS A 210 15.61 -3.92 7.68
CA CYS A 210 16.92 -4.16 8.30
C CYS A 210 17.59 -2.85 8.70
N SER A 211 17.66 -1.87 7.79
CA SER A 211 18.28 -0.57 8.07
C SER A 211 17.55 0.19 9.19
N ILE A 212 16.22 0.08 9.26
CA ILE A 212 15.44 0.68 10.35
C ILE A 212 15.84 0.10 11.71
N VAL A 213 16.01 -1.23 11.79
CA VAL A 213 16.40 -1.91 13.03
C VAL A 213 17.84 -1.58 13.39
N GLU A 214 18.74 -1.56 12.41
CA GLU A 214 20.14 -1.18 12.61
C GLU A 214 20.27 0.23 13.18
N ASP A 215 19.46 1.19 12.70
CA ASP A 215 19.41 2.55 13.22
C ASP A 215 18.91 2.64 14.66
N ASP A 216 18.17 1.64 15.14
CA ASP A 216 17.63 1.57 16.49
C ASP A 216 18.57 0.92 17.51
N ILE A 217 19.64 0.26 17.05
CA ILE A 217 20.61 -0.41 17.92
C ILE A 217 21.24 0.59 18.90
N GLY A 218 21.16 0.28 20.19
CA GLY A 218 21.74 1.08 21.27
C GLY A 218 20.88 2.24 21.77
N LYS A 219 19.65 2.42 21.23
CA LYS A 219 18.70 3.40 21.78
C LYS A 219 18.07 2.86 23.07
N PHE A 220 17.93 3.72 24.07
CA PHE A 220 17.17 3.40 25.30
C PHE A 220 15.71 3.84 25.23
N SER A 221 15.36 4.69 24.26
CA SER A 221 13.97 5.12 24.03
C SER A 221 13.81 5.60 22.59
N GLY A 222 12.56 5.71 22.14
CA GLY A 222 12.26 6.24 20.81
C GLY A 222 12.64 5.29 19.68
N HIS A 223 12.53 3.98 19.91
CA HIS A 223 12.56 2.96 18.86
C HIS A 223 11.48 3.23 17.81
N ARG A 224 11.72 2.77 16.58
CA ARG A 224 10.75 2.93 15.49
C ARG A 224 9.59 1.95 15.64
N VAL A 225 8.43 2.39 15.15
CA VAL A 225 7.24 1.57 14.97
C VAL A 225 6.99 1.44 13.47
N VAL A 226 7.04 0.22 12.94
CA VAL A 226 6.94 -0.07 11.52
C VAL A 226 5.63 -0.78 11.22
N ALA A 227 4.79 -0.20 10.36
CA ALA A 227 3.62 -0.88 9.82
C ALA A 227 3.88 -1.38 8.39
N MET A 228 3.64 -2.67 8.15
CA MET A 228 3.83 -3.31 6.85
C MET A 228 2.49 -3.50 6.15
N VAL A 229 2.22 -2.66 5.15
CA VAL A 229 0.91 -2.60 4.46
C VAL A 229 1.08 -3.09 3.02
N ALA A 230 0.51 -4.27 2.75
CA ALA A 230 0.54 -4.91 1.44
C ALA A 230 -0.52 -6.02 1.35
N PRO A 231 -0.93 -6.44 0.14
CA PRO A 231 -1.81 -7.60 -0.04
C PRO A 231 -1.26 -8.90 0.56
N SER A 232 -2.13 -9.90 0.73
CA SER A 232 -1.74 -11.24 1.21
C SER A 232 -0.71 -11.90 0.29
N GLY A 233 0.36 -12.48 0.83
CA GLY A 233 1.37 -13.17 0.03
C GLY A 233 2.44 -12.28 -0.61
N SER A 234 2.41 -10.96 -0.38
CA SER A 234 3.46 -10.02 -0.84
C SER A 234 4.80 -10.13 -0.10
N GLY A 235 4.94 -11.05 0.86
CA GLY A 235 6.23 -11.32 1.53
C GLY A 235 6.44 -10.62 2.88
N LYS A 236 5.37 -10.14 3.55
CA LYS A 236 5.47 -9.48 4.87
C LYS A 236 6.15 -10.37 5.93
N THR A 237 5.58 -11.55 6.19
CA THR A 237 6.14 -12.54 7.12
C THR A 237 7.53 -13.00 6.68
N ALA A 238 7.76 -13.19 5.37
CA ALA A 238 9.07 -13.55 4.85
C ALA A 238 10.14 -12.47 5.11
N THR A 239 9.76 -11.19 5.08
CA THR A 239 10.67 -10.07 5.41
C THR A 239 11.04 -10.08 6.89
N VAL A 240 10.10 -10.43 7.78
CA VAL A 240 10.38 -10.59 9.22
C VAL A 240 11.28 -11.80 9.48
N ILE A 241 11.13 -12.89 8.71
CA ILE A 241 11.97 -14.08 8.83
C ILE A 241 13.39 -13.80 8.32
N ASP A 242 13.54 -13.03 7.23
CA ASP A 242 14.85 -12.54 6.79
C ASP A 242 15.51 -11.67 7.87
N LEU A 243 14.75 -10.78 8.50
CA LEU A 243 15.22 -9.99 9.63
C LEU A 243 15.66 -10.89 10.80
N ALA A 244 14.94 -11.97 11.06
CA ALA A 244 15.26 -12.94 12.09
C ALA A 244 16.54 -13.75 11.80
N ALA A 245 17.08 -13.71 10.58
CA ALA A 245 18.42 -14.24 10.29
C ALA A 245 19.53 -13.31 10.79
N LYS A 246 19.24 -12.03 11.01
CA LYS A 246 20.23 -10.96 11.31
C LYS A 246 20.06 -10.37 12.71
N HIS A 247 18.84 -10.37 13.26
CA HIS A 247 18.48 -9.73 14.52
C HIS A 247 17.49 -10.57 15.33
N PHE A 248 17.46 -10.39 16.66
CA PHE A 248 16.56 -11.15 17.52
C PHE A 248 15.13 -10.61 17.41
N VAL A 249 14.22 -11.44 16.90
CA VAL A 249 12.81 -11.08 16.70
C VAL A 249 11.95 -11.86 17.71
N VAL A 250 11.35 -11.17 18.67
CA VAL A 250 10.24 -11.68 19.49
C VAL A 250 8.98 -11.66 18.63
N TYR A 251 8.60 -12.83 18.14
CA TYR A 251 7.50 -13.02 17.19
C TYR A 251 6.22 -13.40 17.93
N SER A 252 5.12 -12.75 17.59
CA SER A 252 3.81 -13.01 18.18
C SER A 252 2.74 -12.94 17.10
N THR A 253 1.89 -13.97 17.03
CA THR A 253 0.80 -14.01 16.05
C THR A 253 -0.52 -13.70 16.73
N CYS A 254 -1.15 -12.59 16.33
CA CYS A 254 -2.44 -12.16 16.86
C CYS A 254 -3.54 -13.17 16.50
N CYS A 255 -4.10 -13.81 17.51
CA CYS A 255 -5.13 -14.85 17.37
C CYS A 255 -6.27 -14.63 18.38
N SER A 256 -7.52 -14.91 17.99
CA SER A 256 -8.67 -14.88 18.91
C SER A 256 -9.35 -16.27 19.02
N PRO A 257 -10.05 -16.56 20.13
CA PRO A 257 -10.79 -17.80 20.29
C PRO A 257 -11.91 -17.89 19.24
N GLY A 258 -11.88 -18.91 18.38
CA GLY A 258 -12.90 -19.13 17.35
C GLY A 258 -12.57 -18.53 15.97
N HIS A 259 -11.43 -17.86 15.80
CA HIS A 259 -10.94 -17.50 14.48
C HIS A 259 -10.47 -18.76 13.72
N THR A 260 -11.11 -19.07 12.59
CA THR A 260 -10.96 -20.34 11.86
C THR A 260 -9.82 -20.35 10.85
N VAL A 261 -9.22 -19.20 10.55
CA VAL A 261 -8.04 -19.16 9.68
C VAL A 261 -6.86 -19.71 10.47
N SER A 262 -6.25 -20.80 9.98
CA SER A 262 -5.00 -21.32 10.54
C SER A 262 -3.85 -20.43 10.05
N PRO A 263 -3.30 -19.53 10.88
CA PRO A 263 -2.10 -18.80 10.51
C PRO A 263 -0.95 -19.77 10.21
N ASP A 264 0.05 -19.26 9.49
CA ASP A 264 1.30 -19.99 9.22
C ASP A 264 2.01 -20.38 10.54
N PHE A 265 1.80 -19.60 11.61
CA PHE A 265 2.27 -19.85 12.97
C PHE A 265 1.13 -19.73 13.99
N LYS A 266 1.00 -20.71 14.89
CA LYS A 266 0.01 -20.65 15.97
C LYS A 266 0.67 -20.10 17.25
N ASP A 267 0.03 -19.13 17.89
CA ASP A 267 0.48 -18.58 19.18
C ASP A 267 -0.60 -18.82 20.27
N PRO A 268 -0.54 -19.94 21.00
CA PRO A 268 -1.52 -20.25 22.05
C PRO A 268 -1.46 -19.28 23.24
N ASN A 269 -0.30 -18.65 23.48
CA ASN A 269 -0.13 -17.68 24.55
C ASN A 269 -0.87 -16.38 24.21
N PHE A 270 -0.83 -15.96 22.94
CA PHE A 270 -1.63 -14.82 22.48
C PHE A 270 -3.14 -15.09 22.56
N VAL A 271 -3.61 -16.31 22.26
CA VAL A 271 -5.03 -16.67 22.46
C VAL A 271 -5.45 -16.50 23.93
N THR A 272 -4.55 -16.82 24.86
CA THR A 272 -4.78 -16.65 26.30
C THR A 272 -4.78 -15.17 26.69
N LEU A 273 -3.83 -14.38 26.17
CA LEU A 273 -3.80 -12.92 26.30
C LEU A 273 -5.13 -12.30 25.82
N ALA A 274 -5.61 -12.68 24.63
CA ALA A 274 -6.86 -12.19 24.07
C ALA A 274 -8.06 -12.48 24.99
N LYS A 275 -8.18 -13.71 25.50
CA LYS A 275 -9.23 -14.10 26.46
C LYS A 275 -9.18 -13.30 27.75
N ASP A 276 -7.98 -13.06 28.27
CA ASP A 276 -7.81 -12.29 29.51
C ASP A 276 -8.23 -10.84 29.30
N VAL A 277 -7.87 -10.24 28.15
CA VAL A 277 -8.25 -8.86 27.80
C VAL A 277 -9.76 -8.72 27.58
N GLU A 278 -10.41 -9.69 26.95
CA GLU A 278 -11.87 -9.70 26.86
C GLU A 278 -12.52 -9.83 28.24
N ARG A 279 -11.95 -10.67 29.12
CA ARG A 279 -12.42 -10.81 30.51
C ARG A 279 -12.27 -9.51 31.30
N ILE A 280 -11.19 -8.73 31.09
CA ILE A 280 -11.02 -7.39 31.67
C ILE A 280 -12.22 -6.53 31.35
N TYR A 281 -12.54 -6.41 30.06
CA TYR A 281 -13.62 -5.57 29.58
C TYR A 281 -14.96 -6.03 30.18
N MET A 282 -15.29 -7.32 30.08
CA MET A 282 -16.56 -7.87 30.56
C MET A 282 -16.80 -7.62 32.05
N LYS A 283 -15.76 -7.68 32.88
CA LYS A 283 -15.85 -7.40 34.32
C LYS A 283 -16.03 -5.93 34.66
N ARG A 284 -15.67 -5.03 33.74
CA ARG A 284 -15.85 -3.58 33.91
C ARG A 284 -17.15 -3.07 33.31
N THR A 285 -17.76 -3.85 32.42
CA THR A 285 -19.04 -3.53 31.75
C THR A 285 -20.23 -4.30 32.33
N GLU A 286 -20.27 -4.54 33.65
CA GLU A 286 -21.46 -5.13 34.30
C GLU A 286 -22.73 -4.31 34.04
N ARG A 287 -22.58 -3.00 33.76
CA ARG A 287 -23.62 -2.11 33.23
C ARG A 287 -23.06 -1.31 32.06
N GLU A 288 -23.89 -1.01 31.05
CA GLU A 288 -23.47 -0.10 29.98
C GLU A 288 -23.26 1.32 30.53
N PRO A 289 -22.18 2.01 30.09
CA PRO A 289 -21.93 3.39 30.48
C PRO A 289 -23.05 4.29 29.97
N ARG A 290 -23.62 5.12 30.85
CA ARG A 290 -24.76 6.02 30.55
C ARG A 290 -24.33 7.45 30.27
N THR A 291 -23.10 7.80 30.60
CA THR A 291 -22.53 9.13 30.39
C THR A 291 -21.20 9.05 29.64
N LEU A 292 -20.82 10.15 28.97
CA LEU A 292 -19.51 10.25 28.32
C LEU A 292 -18.37 10.05 29.33
N HIS A 293 -18.50 10.58 30.55
CA HIS A 293 -17.49 10.41 31.59
C HIS A 293 -17.31 8.94 32.00
N GLU A 294 -18.41 8.21 32.25
CA GLU A 294 -18.34 6.77 32.55
C GLU A 294 -17.70 5.96 31.43
N LEU A 295 -17.94 6.35 30.18
CA LEU A 295 -17.34 5.70 29.02
C LEU A 295 -15.83 5.98 28.93
N LEU A 296 -15.40 7.23 29.13
CA LEU A 296 -13.99 7.61 29.10
C LEU A 296 -13.22 6.93 30.24
N ASP A 297 -13.81 6.86 31.43
CA ASP A 297 -13.24 6.13 32.58
C ASP A 297 -13.12 4.64 32.30
N LEU A 298 -14.15 4.02 31.72
CA LEU A 298 -14.11 2.62 31.29
C LEU A 298 -13.00 2.39 30.26
N ASP A 299 -12.92 3.21 29.22
CA ASP A 299 -11.91 3.11 28.16
C ASP A 299 -10.48 3.23 28.73
N SER A 300 -10.24 4.25 29.56
CA SER A 300 -8.96 4.47 30.22
C SER A 300 -8.58 3.29 31.13
N ASN A 301 -9.52 2.81 31.96
CA ASN A 301 -9.30 1.69 32.87
C ASN A 301 -8.98 0.39 32.12
N VAL A 302 -9.77 0.08 31.08
CA VAL A 302 -9.56 -1.14 30.28
C VAL A 302 -8.24 -1.07 29.53
N LYS A 303 -7.86 0.07 28.94
CA LYS A 303 -6.58 0.23 28.26
C LYS A 303 -5.39 0.06 29.21
N ALA A 304 -5.44 0.66 30.40
CA ALA A 304 -4.39 0.52 31.40
C ALA A 304 -4.20 -0.95 31.81
N LEU A 305 -5.30 -1.63 32.15
CA LEU A 305 -5.28 -3.04 32.53
C LEU A 305 -4.86 -3.97 31.39
N ALA A 306 -5.32 -3.71 30.17
CA ALA A 306 -4.87 -4.45 29.00
C ALA A 306 -3.36 -4.25 28.77
N GLY A 307 -2.85 -3.03 28.96
CA GLY A 307 -1.42 -2.73 28.91
C GLY A 307 -0.61 -3.52 29.93
N GLU A 308 -1.06 -3.58 31.19
CA GLU A 308 -0.40 -4.38 32.24
C GLU A 308 -0.31 -5.87 31.87
N ARG A 309 -1.37 -6.44 31.27
CA ARG A 309 -1.35 -7.83 30.80
C ARG A 309 -0.36 -8.03 29.64
N VAL A 310 -0.24 -7.03 28.76
CA VAL A 310 0.70 -7.03 27.63
C VAL A 310 2.14 -6.92 28.13
N GLU A 311 2.44 -6.05 29.10
CA GLU A 311 3.76 -5.97 29.73
C GLU A 311 4.19 -7.32 30.30
N LEU A 312 3.31 -8.00 31.03
CA LEU A 312 3.57 -9.33 31.57
C LEU A 312 3.84 -10.38 30.47
N GLU A 313 3.04 -10.37 29.39
CA GLU A 313 3.22 -11.30 28.26
C GLU A 313 4.59 -11.15 27.60
N PHE A 314 5.01 -9.91 27.36
CA PHE A 314 6.25 -9.64 26.64
C PHE A 314 7.47 -9.72 27.55
N LEU A 315 7.33 -9.47 28.86
CA LEU A 315 8.34 -9.84 29.85
C LEU A 315 8.63 -11.34 29.79
N ALA A 316 7.60 -12.20 29.78
CA ALA A 316 7.79 -13.65 29.66
C ALA A 316 8.55 -14.05 28.38
N ARG A 317 8.29 -13.37 27.26
CA ARG A 317 9.01 -13.61 26.00
C ARG A 317 10.46 -13.14 26.04
N PHE A 318 10.75 -12.02 26.69
CA PHE A 318 12.11 -11.56 26.91
C PHE A 318 12.89 -12.46 27.87
N LEU A 319 12.24 -12.96 28.93
CA LEU A 319 12.83 -13.96 29.82
C LEU A 319 13.14 -15.27 29.08
N PHE A 320 12.29 -15.69 28.15
CA PHE A 320 12.58 -16.85 27.30
C PHE A 320 13.82 -16.63 26.42
N LEU A 321 13.96 -15.46 25.78
CA LEU A 321 15.18 -15.11 25.05
C LEU A 321 16.41 -15.12 25.97
N GLN A 322 16.30 -14.49 27.14
CA GLN A 322 17.38 -14.42 28.11
C GLN A 322 17.77 -15.81 28.63
N LEU A 323 16.79 -16.71 28.86
CA LEU A 323 17.04 -18.10 29.25
C LEU A 323 17.89 -18.82 28.20
N LEU A 324 17.53 -18.68 26.92
CA LEU A 324 18.26 -19.31 25.83
C LEU A 324 19.67 -18.74 25.67
N LEU A 325 19.83 -17.42 25.80
CA LEU A 325 21.15 -16.77 25.77
C LEU A 325 22.03 -17.16 26.96
N ASN A 326 21.44 -17.34 28.15
CA ASN A 326 22.17 -17.81 29.33
C ASN A 326 22.66 -19.26 29.14
N ASN A 327 21.86 -20.10 28.49
CA ASN A 327 22.21 -21.49 28.20
C ASN A 327 23.19 -21.62 27.03
N ASN A 328 23.08 -20.74 26.03
CA ASN A 328 23.93 -20.68 24.85
C ASN A 328 24.26 -19.21 24.50
N PRO A 329 25.41 -18.68 24.94
CA PRO A 329 25.82 -17.31 24.62
C PRO A 329 26.04 -17.01 23.13
N ASP A 330 26.19 -18.06 22.32
CA ASP A 330 26.38 -18.01 20.87
C ASP A 330 25.09 -18.34 20.10
N LEU A 331 23.93 -18.29 20.76
CA LEU A 331 22.62 -18.47 20.15
C LEU A 331 22.46 -17.54 18.94
N GLU A 332 22.19 -18.10 17.77
CA GLU A 332 21.94 -17.31 16.58
C GLU A 332 20.50 -16.77 16.58
N PRO A 333 20.24 -15.57 16.03
CA PRO A 333 18.90 -15.01 15.98
C PRO A 333 17.84 -15.92 15.33
N ILE A 334 18.21 -16.62 14.26
CA ILE A 334 17.31 -17.54 13.56
C ILE A 334 16.99 -18.78 14.40
N GLN A 335 17.91 -19.20 15.27
CA GLN A 335 17.68 -20.31 16.19
C GLN A 335 16.64 -19.89 17.24
N PHE A 336 16.76 -18.69 17.81
CA PHE A 336 15.73 -18.14 18.70
C PHE A 336 14.34 -18.05 18.02
N PHE A 337 14.30 -17.59 16.76
CA PHE A 337 13.06 -17.53 15.99
C PHE A 337 12.42 -18.91 15.80
N ARG A 338 13.23 -19.94 15.55
CA ARG A 338 12.73 -21.32 15.49
C ARG A 338 12.22 -21.77 16.85
N GLU A 339 13.03 -21.70 17.90
CA GLU A 339 12.66 -22.18 19.25
C GLU A 339 11.33 -21.62 19.75
N GLN A 340 11.06 -20.32 19.58
CA GLN A 340 9.80 -19.73 20.02
C GLN A 340 8.58 -20.19 19.21
N THR A 341 8.76 -20.52 17.92
CA THR A 341 7.66 -20.87 17.00
C THR A 341 7.38 -22.37 16.93
N THR A 342 8.27 -23.19 17.48
CA THR A 342 8.20 -24.66 17.43
C THR A 342 7.78 -25.28 18.76
N GLY A 343 8.40 -24.89 19.88
CA GLY A 343 8.19 -25.52 21.19
C GLY A 343 8.25 -24.58 22.39
N GLY A 344 8.87 -23.40 22.26
CA GLY A 344 9.03 -22.43 23.36
C GLY A 344 7.73 -21.84 23.89
N ALA A 345 6.60 -22.05 23.21
CA ALA A 345 5.30 -21.57 23.67
C ALA A 345 4.92 -22.13 25.06
N SER A 346 5.26 -23.38 25.40
CA SER A 346 5.01 -23.93 26.74
C SER A 346 5.83 -23.22 27.81
N THR A 347 7.12 -23.03 27.56
CA THR A 347 8.04 -22.33 28.48
C THR A 347 7.62 -20.87 28.68
N ILE A 348 7.21 -20.16 27.62
CA ILE A 348 6.66 -18.80 27.73
C ILE A 348 5.37 -18.82 28.59
N CYS A 349 4.51 -19.83 28.42
CA CYS A 349 3.31 -19.97 29.24
C CYS A 349 3.64 -20.18 30.72
N GLU A 350 4.66 -20.98 31.04
CA GLU A 350 5.15 -21.18 32.42
C GLU A 350 5.66 -19.86 33.02
N PHE A 351 6.46 -19.09 32.29
CA PHE A 351 6.85 -17.75 32.73
C PHE A 351 5.64 -16.85 32.98
N VAL A 352 4.65 -16.85 32.08
CA VAL A 352 3.40 -16.09 32.29
C VAL A 352 2.67 -16.53 33.56
N GLN A 353 2.66 -17.83 33.88
CA GLN A 353 2.01 -18.34 35.09
C GLN A 353 2.72 -17.88 36.36
N VAL A 354 4.05 -17.96 36.40
CA VAL A 354 4.86 -17.50 37.54
C VAL A 354 4.75 -15.98 37.71
N LEU A 355 4.80 -15.22 36.62
CA LEU A 355 4.74 -13.75 36.66
C LEU A 355 3.38 -13.21 37.14
N ARG A 356 2.29 -14.00 37.07
CA ARG A 356 0.96 -13.59 37.56
C ARG A 356 0.90 -13.34 39.07
N GLU A 357 1.88 -13.85 39.83
CA GLU A 357 1.95 -13.66 41.28
C GLU A 357 2.43 -12.25 41.67
N TYR A 358 2.99 -11.49 40.73
CA TYR A 358 3.61 -10.19 40.98
C TYR A 358 2.66 -9.03 40.71
N ASP A 359 2.86 -7.92 41.44
CA ASP A 359 2.16 -6.68 41.15
C ASP A 359 2.73 -5.97 39.92
N ARG A 360 1.99 -4.96 39.43
CA ARG A 360 2.38 -4.18 38.25
C ARG A 360 3.77 -3.54 38.37
N LEU A 361 4.09 -2.95 39.52
CA LEU A 361 5.34 -2.22 39.68
C LEU A 361 6.52 -3.18 39.62
N ALA A 362 6.40 -4.36 40.25
CA ALA A 362 7.38 -5.41 40.16
C ALA A 362 7.58 -5.89 38.70
N ILE A 363 6.49 -6.09 37.94
CA ILE A 363 6.58 -6.44 36.51
C ILE A 363 7.31 -5.37 35.70
N GLN A 364 7.02 -4.10 35.93
CA GLN A 364 7.69 -2.99 35.23
C GLN A 364 9.19 -2.94 35.56
N TYR A 365 9.57 -3.10 36.83
CA TYR A 365 10.98 -3.14 37.21
C TYR A 365 11.71 -4.37 36.67
N MET A 366 11.06 -5.53 36.63
CA MET A 366 11.61 -6.74 36.00
C MET A 366 11.80 -6.53 34.49
N LEU A 367 10.85 -5.88 33.82
CA LEU A 367 10.93 -5.57 32.40
C LEU A 367 12.10 -4.63 32.10
N ASP A 368 12.29 -3.58 32.89
CA ASP A 368 13.41 -2.65 32.74
C ASP A 368 14.77 -3.34 32.96
N ASP A 369 14.90 -4.20 33.98
CA ASP A 369 16.12 -4.96 34.25
C ASP A 369 16.45 -5.94 33.11
N VAL A 370 15.47 -6.73 32.67
CA VAL A 370 15.64 -7.71 31.58
C VAL A 370 15.99 -7.01 30.27
N GLN A 371 15.30 -5.92 29.92
CA GLN A 371 15.61 -5.15 28.71
C GLN A 371 17.04 -4.58 28.78
N THR A 372 17.46 -4.03 29.92
CA THR A 372 18.83 -3.52 30.11
C THR A 372 19.87 -4.62 29.94
N LYS A 373 19.61 -5.81 30.49
CA LYS A 373 20.49 -7.00 30.34
C LYS A 373 20.54 -7.50 28.90
N LEU A 374 19.41 -7.55 28.20
CA LEU A 374 19.40 -7.90 26.78
C LEU A 374 20.17 -6.87 25.95
N GLN A 375 19.97 -5.56 26.19
CA GLN A 375 20.74 -4.53 25.48
C GLN A 375 22.25 -4.67 25.69
N SER A 376 22.70 -4.93 26.92
CA SER A 376 24.13 -5.08 27.21
C SER A 376 24.75 -6.31 26.53
N LEU A 377 23.97 -7.35 26.24
CA LEU A 377 24.39 -8.53 25.49
C LEU A 377 24.36 -8.32 23.97
N LEU A 378 23.35 -7.61 23.46
CA LEU A 378 23.06 -7.51 22.03
C LEU A 378 23.78 -6.35 21.33
N VAL A 379 23.83 -5.17 21.97
CA VAL A 379 24.41 -3.95 21.37
C VAL A 379 25.90 -4.12 21.02
N PRO A 380 26.77 -4.74 21.85
CA PRO A 380 28.17 -4.96 21.48
C PRO A 380 28.34 -5.85 20.24
N LYS A 381 27.39 -6.75 20.00
CA LYS A 381 27.36 -7.64 18.82
C LYS A 381 26.67 -7.00 17.60
N ARG A 382 26.21 -5.74 17.71
CA ARG A 382 25.38 -5.05 16.71
C ARG A 382 24.12 -5.84 16.34
N LEU A 383 23.48 -6.44 17.34
CA LEU A 383 22.22 -7.17 17.16
C LEU A 383 21.06 -6.30 17.67
N GLY A 384 20.05 -6.10 16.83
CA GLY A 384 18.80 -5.44 17.21
C GLY A 384 17.86 -6.38 17.96
N LEU A 385 16.98 -5.80 18.77
CA LEU A 385 15.84 -6.47 19.40
C LEU A 385 14.55 -5.94 18.76
N VAL A 386 13.73 -6.85 18.26
CA VAL A 386 12.52 -6.53 17.51
C VAL A 386 11.32 -7.25 18.11
N ILE A 387 10.19 -6.58 18.22
CA ILE A 387 8.88 -7.20 18.50
C ILE A 387 8.09 -7.21 17.20
N ALA A 388 7.73 -8.40 16.69
CA ALA A 388 6.93 -8.55 15.48
C ALA A 388 5.53 -9.09 15.81
N LEU A 389 4.50 -8.30 15.53
CA LEU A 389 3.09 -8.69 15.61
C LEU A 389 2.58 -9.09 14.22
N ASP A 390 2.37 -10.38 14.00
CA ASP A 390 1.72 -10.90 12.79
C ASP A 390 0.22 -11.08 12.96
N GLU A 391 -0.51 -11.05 11.84
CA GLU A 391 -1.97 -11.07 11.76
C GLU A 391 -2.66 -10.00 12.64
N ALA A 392 -2.03 -8.82 12.76
CA ALA A 392 -2.47 -7.73 13.64
C ALA A 392 -3.91 -7.25 13.39
N GLN A 393 -4.47 -7.47 12.19
CA GLN A 393 -5.89 -7.19 11.92
C GLN A 393 -6.82 -7.93 12.88
N VAL A 394 -6.44 -9.11 13.40
CA VAL A 394 -7.27 -9.89 14.34
C VAL A 394 -7.49 -9.11 15.63
N ALA A 395 -6.46 -8.41 16.11
CA ALA A 395 -6.56 -7.53 17.27
C ALA A 395 -7.42 -6.28 17.01
N VAL A 396 -7.73 -5.97 15.75
CA VAL A 396 -8.65 -4.89 15.37
C VAL A 396 -10.08 -5.41 15.27
N THR A 397 -10.28 -6.51 14.54
CA THR A 397 -11.61 -6.95 14.09
C THR A 397 -12.27 -7.96 15.02
N HIS A 398 -11.50 -8.70 15.81
CA HIS A 398 -12.02 -9.81 16.63
C HIS A 398 -11.84 -9.61 18.13
N ILE A 399 -10.83 -8.85 18.58
CA ILE A 399 -10.56 -8.66 20.01
C ILE A 399 -10.97 -7.25 20.42
N LEU A 400 -11.98 -7.15 21.29
CA LEU A 400 -12.58 -5.87 21.72
C LEU A 400 -13.01 -4.97 20.54
N SER A 401 -13.43 -5.58 19.42
CA SER A 401 -13.78 -4.86 18.19
C SER A 401 -14.84 -3.79 18.42
N GLY A 402 -14.46 -2.54 18.13
CA GLY A 402 -15.29 -1.36 18.32
C GLY A 402 -15.64 -1.01 19.77
N LYS A 403 -15.03 -1.67 20.75
CA LYS A 403 -15.32 -1.47 22.18
C LYS A 403 -14.48 -0.36 22.82
N LEU A 404 -13.33 -0.04 22.25
CA LEU A 404 -12.42 1.00 22.74
C LEU A 404 -12.51 2.27 21.89
N LEU A 405 -11.91 3.36 22.40
CA LEU A 405 -11.86 4.66 21.74
C LEU A 405 -10.45 4.97 21.22
N SER A 406 -10.36 5.78 20.16
CA SER A 406 -9.10 6.34 19.69
C SER A 406 -8.54 7.36 20.68
N PRO A 407 -7.20 7.53 20.81
CA PRO A 407 -6.64 8.58 21.66
C PRO A 407 -7.13 9.98 21.28
N SER A 408 -7.29 10.26 19.98
CA SER A 408 -7.83 11.53 19.49
C SER A 408 -9.27 11.80 19.92
N ALA A 409 -10.08 10.76 20.19
CA ALA A 409 -11.46 10.92 20.63
C ALA A 409 -11.55 11.55 22.03
N LEU A 410 -10.52 11.37 22.86
CA LEU A 410 -10.46 11.91 24.22
C LEU A 410 -10.37 13.44 24.25
N MET A 411 -10.02 14.07 23.11
CA MET A 411 -9.80 15.52 23.00
C MET A 411 -10.88 16.23 22.17
N LYS A 412 -11.95 15.53 21.76
CA LYS A 412 -13.00 16.09 20.89
C LYS A 412 -14.26 16.46 21.69
N SER A 413 -14.94 17.51 21.25
CA SER A 413 -16.26 17.89 21.78
C SER A 413 -17.31 16.83 21.46
N SER A 414 -18.40 16.82 22.22
CA SER A 414 -19.52 15.89 22.05
C SER A 414 -20.04 15.88 20.60
N ASP A 415 -20.21 17.06 20.00
CA ASP A 415 -20.79 17.20 18.64
C ASP A 415 -19.94 16.55 17.53
N VAL A 416 -18.63 16.40 17.78
CA VAL A 416 -17.70 15.74 16.85
C VAL A 416 -17.66 14.23 17.11
N LEU A 417 -17.77 13.82 18.38
CA LEU A 417 -17.64 12.43 18.79
C LEU A 417 -18.84 11.56 18.39
N PHE A 418 -20.05 12.15 18.42
CA PHE A 418 -21.31 11.46 18.13
C PHE A 418 -21.78 11.69 16.69
N ASP A 419 -22.50 10.72 16.13
CA ASP A 419 -23.23 10.83 14.87
C ASP A 419 -24.67 11.33 15.09
N SER A 420 -25.44 11.46 14.00
CA SER A 420 -26.84 11.89 14.04
C SER A 420 -27.76 10.98 14.85
N ASN A 421 -27.33 9.74 15.13
CA ASN A 421 -28.05 8.76 15.93
C ASN A 421 -27.57 8.74 17.38
N ASN A 422 -26.78 9.74 17.79
CA ASN A 422 -26.17 9.84 19.12
C ASN A 422 -25.27 8.65 19.47
N GLN A 423 -24.70 7.99 18.44
CA GLN A 423 -23.73 6.91 18.59
C GLN A 423 -22.32 7.44 18.31
N ILE A 424 -21.32 6.88 18.98
CA ILE A 424 -19.93 7.27 18.72
C ILE A 424 -19.57 6.89 17.30
N ARG A 425 -19.07 7.86 16.53
CA ARG A 425 -18.69 7.66 15.14
C ARG A 425 -17.67 6.53 15.02
N SER A 426 -17.86 5.68 14.01
CA SER A 426 -17.06 4.47 13.80
C SER A 426 -15.56 4.76 13.63
N ASN A 427 -15.18 5.91 13.08
CA ASN A 427 -13.80 6.36 12.93
C ASN A 427 -13.08 6.61 14.28
N PHE A 428 -13.81 6.77 15.39
CA PHE A 428 -13.24 6.87 16.73
C PHE A 428 -13.23 5.55 17.49
N ARG A 429 -13.90 4.51 16.97
CA ARG A 429 -13.92 3.19 17.59
C ARG A 429 -12.64 2.42 17.29
N ARG A 430 -12.16 1.66 18.27
CA ARG A 430 -10.92 0.87 18.21
C ARG A 430 -11.12 -0.52 18.81
N GLY A 431 -10.20 -1.42 18.47
CA GLY A 431 -10.06 -2.74 19.07
C GLY A 431 -8.80 -2.85 19.94
N PHE A 432 -8.45 -4.07 20.34
CA PHE A 432 -7.29 -4.36 21.17
C PHE A 432 -5.94 -3.94 20.58
N LEU A 433 -5.82 -3.83 19.24
CA LEU A 433 -4.58 -3.38 18.60
C LEU A 433 -4.11 -2.01 19.13
N THR A 434 -5.02 -1.13 19.56
CA THR A 434 -4.68 0.20 20.08
C THR A 434 -3.88 0.13 21.39
N PRO A 435 -4.41 -0.42 22.51
CA PRO A 435 -3.60 -0.58 23.74
C PRO A 435 -2.40 -1.51 23.55
N LEU A 436 -2.49 -2.52 22.67
CA LEU A 436 -1.36 -3.38 22.36
C LEU A 436 -0.20 -2.59 21.73
N SER A 437 -0.46 -1.83 20.67
CA SER A 437 0.57 -1.03 19.98
C SER A 437 1.14 0.07 20.88
N ALA A 438 0.27 0.75 21.65
CA ALA A 438 0.69 1.78 22.58
C ALA A 438 1.66 1.25 23.63
N THR A 439 1.35 0.09 24.23
CA THR A 439 2.19 -0.53 25.26
C THR A 439 3.53 -0.99 24.69
N LEU A 440 3.51 -1.73 23.57
CA LEU A 440 4.73 -2.25 22.96
C LEU A 440 5.64 -1.17 22.38
N SER A 441 5.08 -0.05 21.92
CA SER A 441 5.87 1.09 21.42
C SER A 441 6.74 1.77 22.48
N ASN A 442 6.46 1.50 23.78
CA ASN A 442 7.25 2.02 24.89
C ASN A 442 8.38 1.07 25.33
N MET A 443 8.46 -0.15 24.77
CA MET A 443 9.51 -1.10 25.10
C MET A 443 10.82 -0.74 24.38
N GLN A 444 11.95 -1.24 24.90
CA GLN A 444 13.28 -1.03 24.32
C GLN A 444 13.55 -1.96 23.12
N ALA A 445 12.64 -1.96 22.14
CA ALA A 445 12.71 -2.78 20.94
C ALA A 445 12.00 -2.07 19.76
N THR A 446 12.45 -2.32 18.54
CA THR A 446 11.72 -1.88 17.34
C THR A 446 10.42 -2.68 17.24
N LEU A 447 9.28 -2.00 17.08
CA LEU A 447 7.98 -2.65 16.95
C LEU A 447 7.59 -2.77 15.48
N VAL A 448 7.34 -3.98 15.01
CA VAL A 448 6.90 -4.28 13.63
C VAL A 448 5.49 -4.85 13.68
N ILE A 449 4.57 -4.25 12.94
CA ILE A 449 3.16 -4.64 12.86
C ILE A 449 2.84 -5.02 11.42
N LEU A 450 2.40 -6.26 11.23
CA LEU A 450 2.05 -6.83 9.94
C LEU A 450 0.77 -7.66 10.03
N GLY A 451 0.16 -7.94 8.88
CA GLY A 451 -1.03 -8.79 8.85
C GLY A 451 -1.67 -8.91 7.47
N THR A 452 -2.35 -10.03 7.23
CA THR A 452 -2.88 -10.40 5.91
C THR A 452 -3.90 -9.40 5.37
N ALA A 453 -4.70 -8.77 6.25
CA ALA A 453 -5.68 -7.74 5.88
C ALA A 453 -5.35 -6.35 6.46
N LEU A 454 -4.07 -6.09 6.77
CA LEU A 454 -3.66 -4.78 7.30
C LEU A 454 -3.85 -3.71 6.23
N THR A 455 -4.87 -2.85 6.40
CA THR A 455 -5.13 -1.72 5.49
C THR A 455 -4.36 -0.48 5.92
N LEU A 456 -4.29 0.53 5.03
CA LEU A 456 -3.78 1.85 5.39
C LEU A 456 -4.49 2.44 6.60
N GLN A 457 -5.82 2.29 6.66
CA GLN A 457 -6.62 2.78 7.78
C GLN A 457 -6.19 2.12 9.10
N VAL A 458 -5.86 0.82 9.09
CA VAL A 458 -5.33 0.16 10.28
C VAL A 458 -3.94 0.71 10.63
N ALA A 459 -3.08 0.95 9.65
CA ALA A 459 -1.78 1.60 9.88
C ALA A 459 -1.92 3.04 10.42
N ASP A 460 -2.93 3.80 9.98
CA ASP A 460 -3.29 5.10 10.55
C ASP A 460 -3.78 4.95 12.00
N HIS A 461 -4.54 3.90 12.32
CA HIS A 461 -4.96 3.62 13.69
C HIS A 461 -3.77 3.32 14.61
N VAL A 462 -2.76 2.61 14.12
CA VAL A 462 -1.49 2.38 14.85
C VAL A 462 -0.75 3.69 15.05
N TYR A 463 -0.57 4.47 13.97
CA TYR A 463 0.07 5.79 14.02
C TYR A 463 -0.61 6.73 15.05
N MET A 464 -1.93 6.70 15.14
CA MET A 464 -2.71 7.45 16.12
C MET A 464 -2.67 6.87 17.54
N ALA A 465 -2.25 5.62 17.71
CA ALA A 465 -2.19 4.95 19.01
C ALA A 465 -0.88 5.21 19.78
N ILE A 466 0.20 5.51 19.06
CA ILE A 466 1.55 5.64 19.64
C ILE A 466 1.81 7.06 20.15
N ALA A 467 2.62 7.18 21.21
CA ALA A 467 2.85 8.45 21.90
C ALA A 467 3.76 9.43 21.12
N LYS A 468 4.66 8.92 20.26
CA LYS A 468 5.63 9.73 19.48
C LYS A 468 5.49 9.44 17.98
N PRO A 469 4.67 10.23 17.25
CA PRO A 469 4.38 9.99 15.84
C PRO A 469 5.61 10.05 14.92
N THR A 470 6.66 10.78 15.32
CA THR A 470 7.91 10.96 14.55
C THR A 470 8.69 9.67 14.31
N ASN A 471 8.41 8.62 15.08
CA ASN A 471 9.14 7.36 15.03
C ASN A 471 8.40 6.28 14.23
N PHE A 472 7.31 6.64 13.56
CA PHE A 472 6.50 5.71 12.80
C PHE A 472 6.94 5.65 11.35
N SER A 473 7.07 4.44 10.81
CA SER A 473 7.44 4.18 9.42
C SER A 473 6.45 3.23 8.77
N ARG A 474 6.18 3.42 7.48
CA ARG A 474 5.35 2.51 6.67
C ARG A 474 6.21 1.84 5.62
N ILE A 475 6.21 0.51 5.62
CA ILE A 475 6.72 -0.28 4.51
C ILE A 475 5.53 -0.64 3.65
N THR A 476 5.48 -0.06 2.45
CA THR A 476 4.41 -0.27 1.47
C THR A 476 4.94 -0.76 0.14
N ASP A 477 6.23 -0.64 -0.14
CA ASP A 477 6.84 -1.12 -1.38
C ASP A 477 7.37 -2.53 -1.16
N PHE A 478 6.70 -3.54 -1.72
CA PHE A 478 7.12 -4.93 -1.60
C PHE A 478 7.54 -5.47 -2.97
N PRO A 479 8.53 -6.37 -3.01
CA PRO A 479 9.00 -6.99 -4.24
C PRO A 479 7.88 -7.58 -5.09
N GLN A 480 7.96 -7.33 -6.39
CA GLN A 480 7.15 -8.00 -7.40
C GLN A 480 8.00 -8.94 -8.24
N PHE A 481 7.35 -10.00 -8.69
CA PHE A 481 7.99 -11.11 -9.40
C PHE A 481 7.39 -11.24 -10.80
N ASP A 482 8.22 -11.02 -11.82
CA ASP A 482 7.85 -11.23 -13.21
C ASP A 482 7.94 -12.72 -13.61
N GLU A 483 7.70 -13.04 -14.88
CA GLU A 483 7.74 -14.43 -15.36
C GLU A 483 9.15 -15.07 -15.24
N ASN A 484 10.23 -14.29 -15.33
CA ASN A 484 11.60 -14.79 -15.15
C ASN A 484 11.89 -15.05 -13.67
N ASP A 485 11.38 -14.18 -12.80
CA ASP A 485 11.48 -14.39 -11.36
C ASP A 485 10.76 -15.67 -10.92
N VAL A 486 9.60 -16.00 -11.50
CA VAL A 486 8.88 -17.27 -11.26
C VAL A 486 9.79 -18.46 -11.53
N ASP A 487 10.45 -18.47 -12.69
CA ASP A 487 11.37 -19.54 -13.08
C ASP A 487 12.57 -19.61 -12.13
N LYS A 488 13.14 -18.47 -11.75
CA LYS A 488 14.26 -18.37 -10.80
C LYS A 488 13.89 -18.94 -9.43
N ILE A 489 12.76 -18.51 -8.86
CA ILE A 489 12.27 -18.97 -7.55
C ILE A 489 12.13 -20.49 -7.53
N LEU A 490 11.49 -21.06 -8.56
CA LEU A 490 11.25 -22.50 -8.63
C LEU A 490 12.55 -23.26 -8.85
N ALA A 491 13.40 -22.82 -9.76
CA ALA A 491 14.70 -23.43 -10.01
C ALA A 491 15.60 -23.39 -8.77
N ASP A 492 15.51 -22.36 -7.92
CA ASP A 492 16.28 -22.25 -6.68
C ASP A 492 15.79 -23.20 -5.57
N LEU A 493 14.51 -23.57 -5.57
CA LEU A 493 13.90 -24.39 -4.54
C LEU A 493 13.84 -25.88 -4.91
N VAL A 494 13.56 -26.20 -6.16
CA VAL A 494 13.34 -27.57 -6.65
C VAL A 494 14.09 -27.81 -7.95
N ASP A 495 14.27 -29.09 -8.29
CA ASP A 495 14.93 -29.48 -9.53
C ASP A 495 13.96 -29.37 -10.72
N MET A 496 14.11 -28.28 -11.47
CA MET A 496 13.34 -27.98 -12.67
C MET A 496 13.96 -28.54 -13.97
N SER A 497 15.03 -29.35 -13.89
CA SER A 497 15.62 -29.98 -15.07
C SER A 497 14.58 -30.79 -15.85
N ASP A 498 14.66 -30.68 -17.18
CA ASP A 498 13.78 -31.35 -18.14
C ASP A 498 12.28 -31.01 -18.01
N CYS A 499 11.97 -29.87 -17.39
CA CYS A 499 10.61 -29.39 -17.20
C CYS A 499 10.44 -27.93 -17.63
N GLU A 500 9.28 -27.61 -18.19
CA GLU A 500 8.90 -26.24 -18.53
C GLU A 500 7.48 -25.92 -18.06
N ILE A 501 7.28 -24.72 -17.51
CA ILE A 501 5.94 -24.23 -17.18
C ILE A 501 5.32 -23.63 -18.44
N PRO A 502 4.14 -24.08 -18.88
CA PRO A 502 3.47 -23.49 -20.04
C PRO A 502 3.33 -21.96 -19.90
N PRO A 503 3.64 -21.17 -20.95
CA PRO A 503 3.69 -19.70 -20.84
C PRO A 503 2.41 -19.07 -20.27
N ALA A 504 1.24 -19.59 -20.63
CA ALA A 504 -0.04 -19.12 -20.11
C ALA A 504 -0.19 -19.33 -18.59
N LYS A 505 0.36 -20.44 -18.05
CA LYS A 505 0.33 -20.74 -16.61
C LYS A 505 1.42 -19.95 -15.87
N ARG A 506 2.60 -19.81 -16.47
CA ARG A 506 3.71 -19.01 -15.93
C ARG A 506 3.29 -17.57 -15.69
N ARG A 507 2.59 -16.96 -16.66
CA ARG A 507 2.03 -15.62 -16.53
C ARG A 507 1.07 -15.48 -15.35
N LYS A 508 0.29 -16.51 -15.01
CA LYS A 508 -0.64 -16.46 -13.87
C LYS A 508 0.11 -16.40 -12.54
N LEU A 509 1.28 -17.04 -12.44
CA LEU A 509 2.09 -17.10 -11.21
C LEU A 509 2.87 -15.80 -10.92
N ARG A 510 2.84 -14.80 -11.81
CA ARG A 510 3.51 -13.51 -11.62
C ARG A 510 2.85 -12.68 -10.52
N GLY A 511 3.59 -11.71 -9.99
CA GLY A 511 3.14 -10.78 -8.97
C GLY A 511 3.71 -11.12 -7.60
N ARG A 512 3.04 -11.99 -6.85
CA ARG A 512 3.40 -12.31 -5.45
C ARG A 512 4.25 -13.57 -5.36
N ALA A 513 5.33 -13.55 -4.57
CA ALA A 513 6.17 -14.72 -4.33
C ALA A 513 5.36 -15.96 -3.91
N ARG A 514 4.33 -15.77 -3.07
CA ARG A 514 3.48 -16.85 -2.57
C ARG A 514 2.80 -17.65 -3.70
N PHE A 515 2.53 -17.03 -4.86
CA PHE A 515 1.93 -17.73 -6.01
C PHE A 515 2.88 -18.81 -6.56
N SER A 516 4.17 -18.47 -6.69
CA SER A 516 5.18 -19.42 -7.16
C SER A 516 5.52 -20.46 -6.09
N VAL A 517 5.62 -20.03 -4.83
CA VAL A 517 6.03 -20.89 -3.71
C VAL A 517 4.99 -21.96 -3.38
N ASP A 518 3.70 -21.69 -3.59
CA ASP A 518 2.65 -22.69 -3.39
C ASP A 518 2.82 -23.88 -4.36
N VAL A 519 3.40 -23.70 -5.55
CA VAL A 519 3.73 -24.81 -6.47
C VAL A 519 4.68 -25.81 -5.80
N VAL A 520 5.71 -25.33 -5.09
CA VAL A 520 6.65 -26.18 -4.35
C VAL A 520 5.94 -26.96 -3.24
N LYS A 521 4.96 -26.33 -2.57
CA LYS A 521 4.14 -26.99 -1.54
C LYS A 521 3.34 -28.15 -2.13
N ARG A 522 2.79 -27.96 -3.34
CA ARG A 522 2.04 -29.01 -4.07
C ARG A 522 2.95 -30.15 -4.51
N LEU A 523 4.13 -29.84 -5.02
CA LEU A 523 5.14 -30.85 -5.38
C LEU A 523 5.60 -31.70 -4.18
N ALA A 524 5.65 -31.11 -2.99
CA ALA A 524 6.03 -31.81 -1.77
C ALA A 524 4.92 -32.68 -1.16
N THR A 525 3.72 -32.70 -1.76
CA THR A 525 2.57 -33.49 -1.33
C THR A 525 2.49 -34.77 -2.19
N PRO A 526 2.26 -35.96 -1.61
CA PRO A 526 2.25 -37.21 -2.38
C PRO A 526 1.18 -37.18 -3.49
N CYS A 527 1.61 -37.28 -4.75
CA CYS A 527 0.68 -37.42 -5.88
C CYS A 527 0.44 -38.90 -6.20
N SER A 528 -0.78 -39.26 -6.57
CA SER A 528 -1.23 -40.65 -6.75
C SER A 528 -1.02 -41.20 -8.17
N SER A 529 -0.42 -40.45 -9.11
CA SER A 529 -0.31 -40.87 -10.52
C SER A 529 1.11 -41.23 -10.95
N GLN A 530 1.21 -42.26 -11.79
CA GLN A 530 2.42 -42.70 -12.50
C GLN A 530 2.74 -41.79 -13.71
N ASP A 531 2.67 -40.48 -13.54
CA ASP A 531 2.90 -39.55 -14.64
C ASP A 531 4.37 -39.08 -14.70
N SER A 532 4.81 -38.66 -15.89
CA SER A 532 6.13 -38.07 -16.11
C SER A 532 6.41 -36.86 -15.20
N LYS A 533 7.69 -36.53 -14.96
CA LYS A 533 8.11 -35.34 -14.19
C LYS A 533 7.40 -34.06 -14.68
N GLN A 534 7.34 -33.85 -15.99
CA GLN A 534 6.63 -32.71 -16.60
C GLN A 534 5.14 -32.67 -16.25
N ALA A 535 4.44 -33.82 -16.30
CA ALA A 535 3.01 -33.88 -15.99
C ALA A 535 2.74 -33.60 -14.50
N ALA A 536 3.59 -34.11 -13.61
CA ALA A 536 3.52 -33.80 -12.18
C ALA A 536 3.73 -32.30 -11.89
N LEU A 537 4.64 -31.63 -12.60
CA LEU A 537 4.82 -30.18 -12.49
C LEU A 537 3.56 -29.43 -12.94
N VAL A 538 3.01 -29.80 -14.10
CA VAL A 538 1.83 -29.13 -14.66
C VAL A 538 0.61 -29.26 -13.74
N ASP A 539 0.39 -30.45 -13.18
CA ASP A 539 -0.67 -30.70 -12.19
C ASP A 539 -0.46 -29.89 -10.90
N ALA A 540 0.78 -29.81 -10.40
CA ALA A 540 1.10 -28.99 -9.23
C ALA A 540 0.84 -27.49 -9.48
N VAL A 541 1.20 -26.99 -10.67
CA VAL A 541 0.92 -25.61 -11.09
C VAL A 541 -0.59 -25.36 -11.18
N ASP A 542 -1.36 -26.28 -11.78
CA ASP A 542 -2.81 -26.13 -11.89
C ASP A 542 -3.49 -26.09 -10.52
N LYS A 543 -3.15 -27.03 -9.64
CA LYS A 543 -3.66 -27.07 -8.26
C LYS A 543 -3.28 -25.82 -7.48
N SER A 544 -2.09 -25.28 -7.72
CA SER A 544 -1.65 -24.05 -7.07
C SER A 544 -2.41 -22.82 -7.56
N ILE A 545 -2.62 -22.72 -8.88
CA ILE A 545 -3.44 -21.67 -9.49
C ILE A 545 -4.87 -21.75 -8.96
N GLU A 546 -5.49 -22.92 -8.98
CA GLU A 546 -6.86 -23.13 -8.50
C GLU A 546 -7.00 -22.74 -7.01
N HIS A 547 -6.11 -23.25 -6.16
CA HIS A 547 -6.15 -22.97 -4.73
C HIS A 547 -6.00 -21.47 -4.43
N THR A 548 -5.01 -20.83 -5.05
CA THR A 548 -4.72 -19.42 -4.84
C THR A 548 -5.86 -18.54 -5.37
N THR A 549 -6.40 -18.84 -6.56
CA THR A 549 -7.56 -18.12 -7.11
C THR A 549 -8.77 -18.25 -6.18
N ASN A 550 -9.04 -19.44 -5.63
CA ASN A 550 -10.12 -19.61 -4.65
C ASN A 550 -9.90 -18.79 -3.36
N GLY A 551 -8.66 -18.72 -2.86
CA GLY A 551 -8.31 -17.84 -1.73
C GLY A 551 -8.52 -16.35 -2.03
N LEU A 552 -8.11 -15.91 -3.22
CA LEU A 552 -8.33 -14.53 -3.69
C LEU A 552 -9.82 -14.20 -3.80
N ARG A 553 -10.62 -15.13 -4.33
CA ARG A 553 -12.09 -15.01 -4.42
C ARG A 553 -12.74 -14.78 -3.06
N VAL A 554 -12.31 -15.48 -2.02
CA VAL A 554 -12.82 -15.25 -0.65
C VAL A 554 -12.53 -13.81 -0.21
N GLY A 555 -11.31 -13.31 -0.44
CA GLY A 555 -10.96 -11.92 -0.11
C GLY A 555 -11.79 -10.89 -0.87
N VAL A 556 -11.99 -11.09 -2.18
CA VAL A 556 -12.84 -10.23 -3.02
C VAL A 556 -14.29 -10.27 -2.53
N ARG A 557 -14.81 -11.45 -2.19
CA ARG A 557 -16.16 -11.59 -1.64
C ARG A 557 -16.33 -10.78 -0.38
N THR A 558 -15.39 -10.85 0.56
CA THR A 558 -15.43 -10.04 1.79
C THR A 558 -15.45 -8.54 1.48
N ILE A 559 -14.65 -8.09 0.51
CA ILE A 559 -14.68 -6.70 0.04
C ILE A 559 -16.07 -6.34 -0.48
N LEU A 560 -16.65 -7.15 -1.37
CA LEU A 560 -17.96 -6.92 -1.97
C LEU A 560 -19.12 -6.97 -0.95
N GLU A 561 -19.05 -7.85 0.05
CA GLU A 561 -20.05 -7.97 1.12
C GLU A 561 -19.98 -6.80 2.10
N SER A 562 -18.78 -6.30 2.39
CA SER A 562 -18.57 -5.14 3.27
C SER A 562 -18.98 -3.80 2.63
N ASN A 563 -19.12 -3.77 1.30
CA ASN A 563 -19.42 -2.58 0.53
C ASN A 563 -20.92 -2.26 0.49
N LYS A 564 -21.38 -1.41 1.42
CA LYS A 564 -22.77 -0.96 1.48
C LYS A 564 -23.15 0.07 0.41
N THR A 565 -22.19 0.84 -0.12
CA THR A 565 -22.44 1.93 -1.07
C THR A 565 -22.48 1.46 -2.53
N GLY A 566 -21.97 0.26 -2.82
CA GLY A 566 -21.81 -0.24 -4.18
C GLY A 566 -20.55 0.28 -4.88
N GLU A 567 -19.79 1.19 -4.26
CA GLU A 567 -18.62 1.84 -4.86
C GLU A 567 -17.48 0.87 -5.16
N ALA A 568 -17.13 -0.01 -4.22
CA ALA A 568 -16.12 -1.04 -4.46
C ALA A 568 -16.53 -2.00 -5.58
N ALA A 569 -17.80 -2.43 -5.66
CA ALA A 569 -18.29 -3.30 -6.72
C ALA A 569 -18.13 -2.61 -8.09
N ARG A 570 -18.55 -1.35 -8.18
CA ARG A 570 -18.39 -0.53 -9.40
C ARG A 570 -16.92 -0.31 -9.77
N LEU A 571 -16.06 -0.04 -8.79
CA LEU A 571 -14.61 0.09 -9.01
C LEU A 571 -14.04 -1.20 -9.58
N LEU A 572 -14.35 -2.35 -8.98
CA LEU A 572 -13.91 -3.66 -9.44
C LEU A 572 -14.44 -3.99 -10.85
N SER A 573 -15.71 -3.66 -11.15
CA SER A 573 -16.27 -3.80 -12.50
C SER A 573 -15.48 -3.01 -13.54
N ARG A 574 -15.19 -1.74 -13.23
CA ARG A 574 -14.38 -0.86 -14.10
C ARG A 574 -12.97 -1.41 -14.27
N MET A 575 -12.37 -1.95 -13.21
CA MET A 575 -11.04 -2.55 -13.26
C MET A 575 -10.99 -3.74 -14.22
N VAL A 576 -11.96 -4.65 -14.13
CA VAL A 576 -12.02 -5.83 -15.01
C VAL A 576 -12.30 -5.41 -16.46
N LEU A 577 -13.24 -4.49 -16.69
CA LEU A 577 -13.53 -3.99 -18.04
C LEU A 577 -12.33 -3.26 -18.66
N ALA A 578 -11.63 -2.41 -17.88
CA ALA A 578 -10.40 -1.76 -18.31
C ALA A 578 -9.30 -2.78 -18.62
N TYR A 579 -9.18 -3.84 -17.81
CA TYR A 579 -8.22 -4.92 -18.06
C TYR A 579 -8.46 -5.58 -19.44
N HIS A 580 -9.72 -5.84 -19.80
CA HIS A 580 -10.09 -6.41 -21.10
C HIS A 580 -9.99 -5.40 -22.27
N LEU A 581 -9.97 -4.09 -21.99
CA LEU A 581 -9.89 -3.03 -23.01
C LEU A 581 -8.50 -2.46 -23.27
N GLN A 582 -7.61 -2.45 -22.27
CA GLN A 582 -6.30 -1.78 -22.37
C GLN A 582 -5.07 -2.56 -21.89
N ASP A 583 -5.06 -3.88 -22.01
CA ASP A 583 -3.90 -4.72 -21.66
C ASP A 583 -3.45 -4.47 -20.22
N ALA A 584 -4.40 -4.62 -19.30
CA ALA A 584 -4.23 -4.39 -17.86
C ALA A 584 -3.86 -2.95 -17.45
N LYS A 585 -3.84 -1.98 -18.38
CA LYS A 585 -3.67 -0.57 -18.05
C LYS A 585 -4.95 -0.05 -17.40
N ILE A 586 -4.76 0.66 -16.30
CA ILE A 586 -5.82 1.27 -15.54
C ILE A 586 -5.37 2.62 -15.02
N SER A 587 -6.28 3.56 -14.93
CA SER A 587 -6.12 4.75 -14.10
C SER A 587 -7.27 4.83 -13.11
N PHE A 588 -7.14 5.70 -12.13
CA PHE A 588 -8.07 5.82 -11.02
C PHE A 588 -8.49 7.27 -10.87
N SER A 589 -9.73 7.53 -10.43
CA SER A 589 -10.22 8.90 -10.27
C SER A 589 -9.63 9.59 -9.03
N SER A 590 -9.06 8.84 -8.09
CA SER A 590 -8.39 9.38 -6.90
C SER A 590 -7.28 8.48 -6.38
N GLN A 591 -6.34 9.07 -5.63
CA GLN A 591 -5.29 8.32 -4.93
C GLN A 591 -5.85 7.33 -3.91
N GLN A 592 -7.03 7.59 -3.35
CA GLN A 592 -7.68 6.66 -2.41
C GLN A 592 -8.07 5.34 -3.08
N GLN A 593 -8.53 5.38 -4.33
CA GLN A 593 -8.83 4.15 -5.09
C GLN A 593 -7.54 3.40 -5.45
N VAL A 594 -6.48 4.11 -5.85
CA VAL A 594 -5.15 3.53 -6.09
C VAL A 594 -4.68 2.80 -4.84
N ASP A 595 -4.71 3.48 -3.70
CA ASP A 595 -4.27 2.95 -2.42
C ASP A 595 -5.10 1.76 -1.97
N PHE A 596 -6.42 1.81 -2.15
CA PHE A 596 -7.31 0.69 -1.86
C PHE A 596 -6.94 -0.54 -2.70
N VAL A 597 -6.80 -0.38 -4.02
CA VAL A 597 -6.47 -1.50 -4.91
C VAL A 597 -5.06 -2.01 -4.63
N ASP A 598 -4.04 -1.15 -4.66
CA ASP A 598 -2.62 -1.53 -4.50
C ASP A 598 -2.37 -2.28 -3.19
N LYS A 599 -2.99 -1.81 -2.10
CA LYS A 599 -2.65 -2.28 -0.76
C LYS A 599 -3.59 -3.35 -0.23
N ALA A 600 -4.85 -3.37 -0.68
CA ALA A 600 -5.84 -4.34 -0.19
C ALA A 600 -6.13 -5.48 -1.18
N LEU A 601 -5.96 -5.28 -2.49
CA LEU A 601 -6.44 -6.22 -3.50
C LEU A 601 -5.34 -6.78 -4.41
N CYS A 602 -4.66 -5.92 -5.15
CA CYS A 602 -3.73 -6.26 -6.22
C CYS A 602 -2.65 -5.20 -6.30
N ARG A 603 -1.39 -5.58 -6.41
CA ARG A 603 -0.34 -4.60 -6.66
C ARG A 603 -0.47 -3.90 -8.00
N LEU A 604 -0.14 -2.62 -7.99
CA LEU A 604 -0.15 -1.73 -9.14
C LEU A 604 1.29 -1.34 -9.48
N ARG A 605 1.62 -1.31 -10.77
CA ARG A 605 2.90 -0.77 -11.26
C ARG A 605 2.70 0.44 -12.14
N PRO A 606 3.54 1.48 -12.03
CA PRO A 606 3.52 2.56 -13.02
C PRO A 606 3.86 2.00 -14.40
N HIS A 607 3.04 2.38 -15.39
CA HIS A 607 3.33 2.13 -16.78
C HIS A 607 4.29 3.20 -17.32
N SER A 608 4.99 2.89 -18.41
CA SER A 608 6.00 3.76 -19.05
C SER A 608 5.48 5.11 -19.57
N ASP A 609 4.17 5.34 -19.55
CA ASP A 609 3.56 6.59 -19.99
C ASP A 609 3.25 7.55 -18.85
N ASP A 610 3.55 7.19 -17.60
CA ASP A 610 3.33 7.97 -16.36
C ASP A 610 1.86 8.30 -16.07
N ILE A 611 0.91 7.73 -16.82
CA ILE A 611 -0.54 7.98 -16.67
C ILE A 611 -1.22 6.72 -16.14
N HIS A 612 -0.87 5.58 -16.71
CA HIS A 612 -1.48 4.31 -16.35
C HIS A 612 -0.70 3.62 -15.24
N LEU A 613 -1.45 2.91 -14.41
CA LEU A 613 -0.97 1.81 -13.61
C LEU A 613 -1.30 0.49 -14.32
N ILE A 614 -0.50 -0.54 -14.08
CA ILE A 614 -0.71 -1.88 -14.62
C ILE A 614 -1.15 -2.78 -13.47
N LEU A 615 -2.26 -3.50 -13.69
CA LEU A 615 -2.66 -4.61 -12.84
C LEU A 615 -1.76 -5.81 -13.12
N ASP A 616 -0.77 -6.01 -12.26
CA ASP A 616 0.30 -6.98 -12.54
C ASP A 616 0.00 -8.40 -12.03
N GLU A 617 -1.21 -8.68 -11.55
CA GLU A 617 -1.57 -9.98 -10.97
C GLU A 617 -2.80 -10.58 -11.69
N PRO A 618 -2.61 -11.35 -12.80
CA PRO A 618 -3.71 -11.86 -13.62
C PRO A 618 -4.71 -12.72 -12.83
N MET A 619 -4.22 -13.51 -11.87
CA MET A 619 -5.07 -14.33 -11.00
C MET A 619 -6.00 -13.50 -10.11
N VAL A 620 -5.60 -12.28 -9.74
CA VAL A 620 -6.49 -11.39 -8.98
C VAL A 620 -7.62 -10.88 -9.88
N VAL A 621 -7.31 -10.52 -11.12
CA VAL A 621 -8.34 -10.09 -12.08
C VAL A 621 -9.35 -11.21 -12.35
N GLU A 622 -8.87 -12.44 -12.58
CA GLU A 622 -9.73 -13.61 -12.75
C GLU A 622 -10.61 -13.87 -11.52
N ALA A 623 -10.05 -13.73 -10.30
CA ALA A 623 -10.81 -13.87 -9.06
C ALA A 623 -11.87 -12.77 -8.90
N VAL A 624 -11.54 -11.53 -9.25
CA VAL A 624 -12.48 -10.39 -9.22
C VAL A 624 -13.61 -10.59 -10.21
N GLU A 625 -13.29 -10.94 -11.45
CA GLU A 625 -14.28 -11.23 -12.49
C GLU A 625 -15.24 -12.35 -12.06
N ALA A 626 -14.71 -13.45 -11.51
CA ALA A 626 -15.52 -14.57 -11.04
C ALA A 626 -16.49 -14.18 -9.91
N GLU A 627 -16.05 -13.39 -8.92
CA GLU A 627 -16.93 -12.96 -7.82
C GLU A 627 -17.91 -11.86 -8.21
N LEU A 628 -17.55 -10.97 -9.15
CA LEU A 628 -18.51 -10.01 -9.72
C LEU A 628 -19.63 -10.74 -10.46
N ARG A 629 -19.29 -11.77 -11.25
CA ARG A 629 -20.28 -12.62 -11.93
C ARG A 629 -21.17 -13.37 -10.93
N ALA A 630 -20.60 -13.88 -9.84
CA ALA A 630 -21.34 -14.66 -8.84
C ALA A 630 -22.23 -13.80 -7.93
N SER A 631 -21.79 -12.60 -7.57
CA SER A 631 -22.45 -11.76 -6.57
C SER A 631 -23.60 -10.91 -7.13
N CYS A 632 -23.60 -10.63 -8.45
CA CYS A 632 -24.55 -9.75 -9.13
C CYS A 632 -24.74 -8.37 -8.46
N LYS A 633 -23.73 -7.90 -7.70
CA LYS A 633 -23.78 -6.62 -6.96
C LYS A 633 -23.75 -5.40 -7.87
N ASP A 634 -23.22 -5.56 -9.07
CA ASP A 634 -23.30 -4.59 -10.16
C ASP A 634 -24.07 -5.24 -11.32
N PRO A 635 -25.39 -5.01 -11.43
CA PRO A 635 -26.22 -5.62 -12.46
C PRO A 635 -25.75 -5.28 -13.89
N SER A 636 -25.08 -4.14 -14.05
CA SER A 636 -24.62 -3.67 -15.36
C SER A 636 -23.34 -4.36 -15.82
N PHE A 637 -22.55 -4.92 -14.90
CA PHE A 637 -21.26 -5.53 -15.21
C PHE A 637 -21.37 -6.71 -16.18
N LEU A 638 -22.28 -7.65 -15.90
CA LEU A 638 -22.49 -8.83 -16.75
C LEU A 638 -22.90 -8.41 -18.16
N GLU A 639 -23.83 -7.46 -18.26
CA GLU A 639 -24.26 -6.93 -19.53
C GLU A 639 -23.08 -6.28 -20.28
N TYR A 640 -22.28 -5.43 -19.65
CA TYR A 640 -21.11 -4.84 -20.31
C TYR A 640 -20.08 -5.86 -20.77
N MET A 641 -19.81 -6.90 -19.97
CA MET A 641 -18.87 -7.96 -20.34
C MET A 641 -19.36 -8.77 -21.56
N ASP A 642 -20.62 -9.20 -21.55
CA ASP A 642 -21.21 -9.95 -22.66
C ASP A 642 -21.25 -9.12 -23.94
N GLN A 643 -21.60 -7.83 -23.83
CA GLN A 643 -21.59 -6.90 -24.94
C GLN A 643 -20.16 -6.68 -25.47
N LEU A 644 -19.15 -6.56 -24.61
CA LEU A 644 -17.75 -6.46 -25.03
C LEU A 644 -17.33 -7.69 -25.85
N TYR A 645 -17.59 -8.90 -25.36
CA TYR A 645 -17.25 -10.12 -26.11
C TYR A 645 -17.99 -10.21 -27.44
N ARG A 646 -19.26 -9.79 -27.50
CA ARG A 646 -20.03 -9.73 -28.75
C ARG A 646 -19.41 -8.74 -29.74
N ILE A 647 -19.12 -7.52 -29.30
CA ILE A 647 -18.49 -6.48 -30.13
C ILE A 647 -17.17 -7.01 -30.70
N VAL A 648 -16.32 -7.60 -29.85
CA VAL A 648 -15.02 -8.16 -30.25
C VAL A 648 -15.17 -9.22 -31.33
N THR A 649 -16.14 -10.12 -31.16
CA THR A 649 -16.44 -11.18 -32.13
C THR A 649 -16.94 -10.60 -33.46
N ASN A 650 -17.87 -9.64 -33.41
CA ASN A 650 -18.46 -9.00 -34.59
C ASN A 650 -17.42 -8.25 -35.43
N PHE A 651 -16.42 -7.64 -34.79
CA PHE A 651 -15.31 -6.98 -35.47
C PHE A 651 -14.18 -7.93 -35.93
N GLY A 652 -14.39 -9.25 -35.83
CA GLY A 652 -13.48 -10.28 -36.31
C GLY A 652 -12.19 -10.39 -35.48
N MET A 653 -12.24 -10.02 -34.20
CA MET A 653 -11.09 -10.09 -33.31
C MET A 653 -11.11 -11.39 -32.52
N ALA A 654 -9.94 -12.04 -32.40
CA ALA A 654 -9.86 -13.39 -31.84
C ALA A 654 -10.18 -13.44 -30.33
N SER A 655 -9.80 -12.42 -29.54
CA SER A 655 -10.08 -12.34 -28.11
C SER A 655 -9.57 -11.02 -27.49
N THR A 656 -10.23 -10.56 -26.42
CA THR A 656 -9.74 -9.52 -25.49
C THR A 656 -9.01 -10.09 -24.28
N SER A 657 -8.77 -11.40 -24.21
CA SER A 657 -8.10 -12.05 -23.07
C SER A 657 -6.68 -11.53 -22.78
N LYS A 658 -6.06 -10.84 -23.74
CA LYS A 658 -4.78 -10.12 -23.60
C LYS A 658 -4.96 -8.60 -23.39
N GLY A 659 -6.18 -8.17 -23.12
CA GLY A 659 -6.55 -6.80 -22.82
C GLY A 659 -6.41 -5.77 -23.93
N ASP A 660 -5.75 -5.96 -25.07
CA ASP A 660 -5.67 -4.93 -26.11
C ASP A 660 -6.94 -4.87 -26.99
N GLY A 661 -8.10 -4.63 -26.37
CA GLY A 661 -9.39 -4.59 -27.06
C GLY A 661 -9.69 -3.23 -27.72
N LEU A 662 -9.32 -2.13 -27.07
CA LEU A 662 -9.76 -0.80 -27.46
C LEU A 662 -9.13 -0.32 -28.77
N GLU A 663 -7.80 -0.43 -28.92
CA GLU A 663 -7.16 0.11 -30.13
C GLU A 663 -7.64 -0.60 -31.41
N PRO A 664 -7.72 -1.94 -31.44
CA PRO A 664 -8.33 -2.65 -32.57
C PRO A 664 -9.78 -2.22 -32.85
N LEU A 665 -10.61 -2.05 -31.82
CA LEU A 665 -11.99 -1.58 -31.98
C LEU A 665 -12.04 -0.19 -32.60
N VAL A 666 -11.22 0.75 -32.14
CA VAL A 666 -11.15 2.10 -32.70
C VAL A 666 -10.74 2.06 -34.18
N ARG A 667 -9.71 1.27 -34.53
CA ARG A 667 -9.27 1.14 -35.93
C ARG A 667 -10.37 0.56 -36.81
N ARG A 668 -11.11 -0.44 -36.32
CA ARG A 668 -12.26 -1.02 -37.04
C ARG A 668 -13.45 -0.06 -37.13
N SER A 669 -13.72 0.73 -36.09
CA SER A 669 -14.73 1.79 -36.12
C SER A 669 -14.42 2.83 -37.20
N LEU A 670 -13.14 3.16 -37.42
CA LEU A 670 -12.73 4.05 -38.52
C LEU A 670 -13.06 3.46 -39.90
N GLN A 671 -12.85 2.16 -40.12
CA GLN A 671 -13.15 1.53 -41.42
C GLN A 671 -14.62 1.64 -41.83
N ARG A 672 -15.55 1.83 -40.88
CA ARG A 672 -16.97 2.05 -41.17
C ARG A 672 -17.24 3.32 -41.98
N PHE A 673 -16.31 4.28 -41.96
CA PHE A 673 -16.37 5.50 -42.76
C PHE A 673 -15.79 5.35 -44.17
N ASN A 674 -15.37 4.15 -44.58
CA ASN A 674 -14.84 3.92 -45.93
C ASN A 674 -15.83 4.42 -47.00
N GLY A 675 -15.34 5.20 -47.96
CA GLY A 675 -16.11 5.78 -49.05
C GLY A 675 -16.73 7.15 -48.78
N TYR A 676 -16.73 7.63 -47.53
CA TYR A 676 -17.16 8.99 -47.19
C TYR A 676 -16.14 10.03 -47.67
N ARG A 677 -16.58 11.21 -48.12
CA ARG A 677 -15.65 12.34 -48.32
C ARG A 677 -15.24 12.89 -46.96
N LEU A 678 -14.01 13.42 -46.86
CA LEU A 678 -13.52 13.98 -45.60
C LEU A 678 -14.44 15.11 -45.09
N VAL A 679 -14.93 15.97 -45.99
CA VAL A 679 -15.88 17.05 -45.65
C VAL A 679 -17.23 16.56 -45.11
N ASP A 680 -17.60 15.31 -45.37
CA ASP A 680 -18.88 14.73 -44.93
C ASP A 680 -18.75 13.93 -43.62
N LEU A 681 -17.54 13.80 -43.06
CA LEU A 681 -17.32 13.05 -41.83
C LEU A 681 -17.99 13.75 -40.64
N PRO A 682 -18.79 13.04 -39.81
CA PRO A 682 -19.52 13.66 -38.71
C PRO A 682 -18.63 14.43 -37.73
N PHE A 683 -17.47 13.87 -37.38
CA PHE A 683 -16.51 14.48 -36.45
C PHE A 683 -15.68 15.64 -37.05
N LEU A 684 -15.90 16.00 -38.31
CA LEU A 684 -15.33 17.20 -38.95
C LEU A 684 -16.38 18.29 -39.23
N ARG A 685 -17.65 18.04 -38.86
CA ARG A 685 -18.74 18.99 -39.12
C ARG A 685 -18.47 20.34 -38.44
N GLY A 686 -18.64 21.42 -39.19
CA GLY A 686 -18.48 22.79 -38.68
C GLY A 686 -17.03 23.29 -38.63
N VAL A 687 -16.07 22.50 -39.10
CA VAL A 687 -14.66 22.89 -39.22
C VAL A 687 -14.42 23.44 -40.63
N ALA A 688 -13.73 24.58 -40.73
CA ALA A 688 -13.26 25.08 -42.02
C ALA A 688 -12.06 24.23 -42.47
N LEU A 689 -12.31 23.26 -43.36
CA LEU A 689 -11.30 22.30 -43.80
C LEU A 689 -10.42 22.85 -44.94
N PRO A 690 -9.17 22.36 -45.06
CA PRO A 690 -8.30 22.66 -46.20
C PRO A 690 -8.91 22.19 -47.53
N LYS A 691 -8.57 22.86 -48.63
CA LYS A 691 -9.06 22.50 -49.99
C LYS A 691 -8.77 21.05 -50.38
N TRP A 692 -7.68 20.47 -49.87
CA TRP A 692 -7.32 19.09 -50.17
C TRP A 692 -8.33 18.06 -49.61
N CYS A 693 -9.19 18.46 -48.67
CA CYS A 693 -10.23 17.60 -48.11
C CYS A 693 -11.50 17.51 -48.97
N ASP A 694 -11.74 18.42 -49.91
CA ASP A 694 -13.03 18.58 -50.62
C ASP A 694 -13.44 17.31 -51.38
N ASP A 695 -12.49 16.73 -52.13
CA ASP A 695 -12.72 15.58 -53.00
C ASP A 695 -12.13 14.27 -52.45
N LEU A 696 -11.35 14.34 -51.36
CA LEU A 696 -10.66 13.18 -50.83
C LEU A 696 -11.62 12.28 -50.04
N LYS A 697 -11.57 10.98 -50.33
CA LYS A 697 -12.38 9.97 -49.63
C LYS A 697 -11.58 9.33 -48.51
N PHE A 698 -12.24 9.13 -47.37
CA PHE A 698 -11.74 8.28 -46.31
C PHE A 698 -11.77 6.82 -46.77
N GLN A 699 -10.60 6.16 -46.77
CA GLN A 699 -10.49 4.77 -47.18
C GLN A 699 -9.36 4.05 -46.43
N ILE A 700 -9.68 2.93 -45.79
CA ILE A 700 -8.75 2.01 -45.15
C ILE A 700 -9.11 0.58 -45.57
N ASP A 701 -8.41 0.06 -46.57
CA ASP A 701 -8.64 -1.25 -47.19
C ASP A 701 -8.09 -2.41 -46.34
N GLY A 702 -7.09 -2.14 -45.50
CA GLY A 702 -6.51 -3.14 -44.62
C GLY A 702 -5.84 -2.51 -43.40
N ILE A 703 -5.85 -3.23 -42.28
CA ILE A 703 -5.17 -2.87 -41.04
C ILE A 703 -4.29 -4.04 -40.63
N ASN A 704 -2.98 -3.81 -40.51
CA ASN A 704 -2.06 -4.84 -40.06
C ASN A 704 -0.73 -4.24 -39.58
N THR A 705 0.09 -5.07 -38.94
CA THR A 705 1.53 -4.77 -38.77
C THR A 705 2.22 -4.75 -40.15
N ALA A 706 3.40 -4.13 -40.24
CA ALA A 706 4.17 -4.17 -41.49
C ALA A 706 4.42 -5.61 -41.96
N ASN A 707 4.82 -6.52 -41.07
CA ASN A 707 4.99 -7.93 -41.40
C ASN A 707 3.71 -8.59 -41.93
N GLY A 708 2.56 -8.26 -41.35
CA GLY A 708 1.27 -8.78 -41.84
C GLY A 708 0.85 -8.24 -43.21
N PHE A 709 1.47 -7.17 -43.70
CA PHE A 709 1.34 -6.70 -45.09
C PHE A 709 2.41 -7.26 -46.04
N GLY A 710 3.30 -8.13 -45.57
CA GLY A 710 4.32 -8.82 -46.39
C GLY A 710 5.73 -8.22 -46.33
N TYR A 711 5.99 -7.25 -45.46
CA TYR A 711 7.34 -6.69 -45.27
C TYR A 711 8.17 -7.67 -44.43
N THR A 712 9.32 -8.11 -44.95
CA THR A 712 10.09 -9.23 -44.37
C THR A 712 11.06 -8.84 -43.26
N ASP A 713 11.34 -7.54 -43.10
CA ASP A 713 12.18 -7.06 -42.01
C ASP A 713 11.54 -7.31 -40.64
N SER A 714 12.33 -7.27 -39.56
CA SER A 714 11.81 -7.46 -38.20
C SER A 714 11.56 -6.13 -37.49
N GLY A 715 10.40 -5.99 -36.84
CA GLY A 715 10.11 -4.89 -35.91
C GLY A 715 10.12 -3.51 -36.57
N ILE A 716 10.87 -2.56 -35.98
CA ILE A 716 10.88 -1.14 -36.41
C ILE A 716 11.41 -0.97 -37.85
N ALA A 717 12.28 -1.87 -38.32
CA ALA A 717 12.77 -1.81 -39.70
C ALA A 717 11.66 -2.10 -40.73
N ALA A 718 10.73 -3.00 -40.41
CA ALA A 718 9.57 -3.27 -41.25
C ALA A 718 8.64 -2.05 -41.34
N ASP A 719 8.45 -1.35 -40.22
CA ASP A 719 7.68 -0.10 -40.19
C ASP A 719 8.33 0.99 -41.06
N LEU A 720 9.65 1.10 -41.06
CA LEU A 720 10.38 2.01 -41.95
C LEU A 720 10.10 1.70 -43.41
N ALA A 721 10.19 0.43 -43.82
CA ALA A 721 9.91 0.00 -45.19
C ALA A 721 8.47 0.33 -45.60
N PHE A 722 7.50 0.05 -44.73
CA PHE A 722 6.10 0.41 -44.95
C PHE A 722 5.91 1.93 -45.17
N LEU A 723 6.50 2.75 -44.29
CA LEU A 723 6.40 4.22 -44.37
C LEU A 723 7.17 4.80 -45.56
N ALA A 724 8.18 4.09 -46.08
CA ALA A 724 8.90 4.46 -47.30
C ALA A 724 8.05 4.19 -48.55
N ASP A 725 7.45 3.01 -48.63
CA ASP A 725 6.66 2.55 -49.79
C ASP A 725 5.32 3.28 -49.91
N ARG A 726 4.77 3.75 -48.78
CA ARG A 726 3.48 4.47 -48.72
C ARG A 726 2.37 3.70 -49.46
N PRO A 727 2.06 2.46 -49.06
CA PRO A 727 0.99 1.72 -49.68
C PRO A 727 -0.35 2.44 -49.43
N PRO A 728 -1.10 2.78 -50.49
CA PRO A 728 -2.32 3.56 -50.34
C PRO A 728 -3.38 2.78 -49.57
N ASN A 729 -4.14 3.49 -48.74
CA ASN A 729 -5.28 3.00 -47.97
C ASN A 729 -4.98 1.82 -47.03
N LYS A 730 -3.71 1.52 -46.72
CA LYS A 730 -3.34 0.51 -45.72
C LYS A 730 -2.94 1.20 -44.44
N MET A 731 -3.53 0.78 -43.31
CA MET A 731 -3.17 1.29 -41.99
C MET A 731 -2.17 0.38 -41.31
N LEU A 732 -1.00 0.94 -41.01
CA LEU A 732 0.04 0.33 -40.20
C LEU A 732 -0.35 0.36 -38.72
N ILE A 733 -0.36 -0.81 -38.08
CA ILE A 733 -0.27 -0.96 -36.63
C ILE A 733 1.20 -0.79 -36.26
N ALA A 734 1.58 0.41 -35.87
CA ALA A 734 3.00 0.76 -35.71
C ALA A 734 3.57 0.26 -34.38
N ASN A 735 4.86 -0.06 -34.39
CA ASN A 735 5.61 -0.39 -33.19
C ASN A 735 5.81 0.85 -32.30
N PHE A 736 6.07 0.64 -31.00
CA PHE A 736 6.28 1.72 -30.02
C PHE A 736 7.42 2.69 -30.36
N GLY A 737 8.41 2.22 -31.13
CA GLY A 737 9.52 3.03 -31.63
C GLY A 737 9.15 3.92 -32.81
N THR A 738 8.11 3.56 -33.56
CA THR A 738 7.64 4.26 -34.76
C THR A 738 6.80 5.46 -34.36
N ARG A 739 5.69 5.24 -33.62
CA ARG A 739 4.60 6.20 -33.27
C ARG A 739 4.08 6.96 -34.51
N PRO A 740 2.79 6.93 -34.91
CA PRO A 740 1.52 6.89 -34.14
C PRO A 740 0.96 5.50 -33.75
N ASN A 741 -0.21 5.42 -33.08
CA ASN A 741 -0.94 4.16 -32.86
C ASN A 741 -1.49 3.56 -34.17
N GLY A 742 -1.67 4.38 -35.19
CA GLY A 742 -2.00 3.95 -36.55
C GLY A 742 -1.57 5.01 -37.57
N ALA A 743 -1.06 4.59 -38.72
CA ALA A 743 -0.67 5.49 -39.83
C ALA A 743 -1.11 4.89 -41.17
N TRP A 744 -1.65 5.72 -42.07
CA TRP A 744 -1.97 5.32 -43.45
C TRP A 744 -1.76 6.47 -44.43
N PHE A 745 -1.73 6.16 -45.72
CA PHE A 745 -1.60 7.13 -46.80
C PHE A 745 -2.85 7.10 -47.67
N PHE A 746 -3.26 8.26 -48.18
CA PHE A 746 -4.34 8.34 -49.17
C PHE A 746 -3.84 7.96 -50.57
N SER A 747 -4.75 7.77 -51.53
CA SER A 747 -4.42 7.27 -52.86
C SER A 747 -3.43 8.10 -53.67
N ASP A 748 -3.26 9.39 -53.35
CA ASP A 748 -2.31 10.30 -54.01
C ASP A 748 -0.91 10.32 -53.36
N ASN A 749 -0.72 9.65 -52.21
CA ASN A 749 0.51 9.61 -51.42
C ASN A 749 1.09 10.99 -51.03
N GLN A 750 0.31 12.07 -51.17
CA GLN A 750 0.66 13.42 -50.73
C GLN A 750 0.02 13.76 -49.39
N TYR A 751 -1.07 13.08 -49.05
CA TYR A 751 -1.74 13.20 -47.76
C TYR A 751 -1.68 11.89 -46.99
N ALA A 752 -1.72 12.00 -45.68
CA ALA A 752 -1.72 10.85 -44.79
C ALA A 752 -2.79 11.00 -43.70
N GLY A 753 -3.08 9.90 -43.03
CA GLY A 753 -3.87 9.91 -41.83
C GLY A 753 -3.14 9.20 -40.69
N SER A 754 -3.39 9.66 -39.47
CA SER A 754 -2.78 9.12 -38.26
C SER A 754 -3.78 9.04 -37.11
N LEU A 755 -3.50 8.12 -36.18
CA LEU A 755 -4.34 7.82 -35.04
C LEU A 755 -3.50 7.84 -33.74
N ALA A 756 -3.95 8.60 -32.75
CA ALA A 756 -3.44 8.57 -31.39
C ALA A 756 -4.59 8.23 -30.43
N ILE A 757 -4.36 7.26 -29.54
CA ILE A 757 -5.38 6.78 -28.61
C ILE A 757 -4.84 6.86 -27.17
N LYS A 758 -5.60 7.52 -26.30
CA LYS A 758 -5.49 7.48 -24.86
C LYS A 758 -6.86 7.22 -24.27
N PHE A 759 -6.90 6.32 -23.30
CA PHE A 759 -8.13 6.06 -22.57
C PHE A 759 -7.75 5.86 -21.11
N CYS A 760 -8.33 6.69 -20.26
CA CYS A 760 -8.03 6.80 -18.86
C CYS A 760 -9.34 6.87 -18.08
N SER A 761 -9.30 6.56 -16.80
CA SER A 761 -10.38 6.79 -15.83
C SER A 761 -10.40 8.24 -15.33
N SER A 762 -9.33 8.99 -15.54
CA SER A 762 -9.14 10.39 -15.17
C SER A 762 -8.62 11.18 -16.37
N SER A 763 -8.73 12.51 -16.29
CA SER A 763 -8.30 13.43 -17.35
C SER A 763 -6.83 13.22 -17.72
N VAL A 764 -6.53 13.27 -19.01
CA VAL A 764 -5.17 13.09 -19.56
C VAL A 764 -4.34 14.33 -19.22
N PRO A 765 -3.15 14.20 -18.62
CA PRO A 765 -2.33 15.36 -18.29
C PRO A 765 -1.96 16.20 -19.51
N GLN A 766 -2.02 17.53 -19.41
CA GLN A 766 -1.73 18.44 -20.52
C GLN A 766 -0.36 18.18 -21.18
N LYS A 767 0.66 17.86 -20.38
CA LYS A 767 1.99 17.50 -20.90
C LYS A 767 1.92 16.29 -21.83
N LYS A 768 1.12 15.28 -21.47
CA LYS A 768 0.99 14.02 -22.22
C LYS A 768 0.14 14.21 -23.47
N HIS A 769 -0.86 15.08 -23.41
CA HIS A 769 -1.57 15.55 -24.60
C HIS A 769 -0.61 16.20 -25.62
N ASN A 770 0.25 17.12 -25.18
CA ASN A 770 1.24 17.76 -26.05
C ASN A 770 2.24 16.75 -26.66
N GLU A 771 2.66 15.74 -25.88
CA GLU A 771 3.48 14.64 -26.38
C GLU A 771 2.72 13.79 -27.42
N ASN A 772 1.41 13.57 -27.24
CA ASN A 772 0.59 12.87 -28.21
C ASN A 772 0.46 13.64 -29.52
N GLU A 773 0.27 14.96 -29.45
CA GLU A 773 0.31 15.86 -30.61
C GLU A 773 1.65 15.84 -31.34
N THR A 774 2.75 15.47 -30.72
CA THR A 774 3.99 15.29 -31.46
C THR A 774 4.03 13.89 -32.07
N SER A 775 3.59 12.89 -31.32
CA SER A 775 3.67 11.48 -31.71
C SER A 775 2.67 11.06 -32.79
N SER A 776 1.59 11.81 -33.02
CA SER A 776 0.67 11.55 -34.13
C SER A 776 1.19 12.10 -35.47
N ASP A 777 2.26 12.90 -35.47
CA ASP A 777 2.81 13.44 -36.71
C ASP A 777 3.64 12.36 -37.41
N ILE A 778 3.16 11.88 -38.56
CA ILE A 778 3.90 10.89 -39.37
C ILE A 778 5.27 11.43 -39.81
N ARG A 779 5.42 12.75 -39.95
CA ARG A 779 6.71 13.39 -40.26
C ARG A 779 7.70 13.23 -39.09
N ALA A 780 7.21 13.02 -37.87
CA ALA A 780 7.98 12.85 -36.65
C ALA A 780 8.22 11.37 -36.25
N CYS A 781 7.83 10.39 -37.07
CA CYS A 781 8.09 8.97 -36.78
C CYS A 781 9.58 8.72 -36.41
N PHE A 782 9.80 7.78 -35.50
CA PHE A 782 11.11 7.39 -34.95
C PHE A 782 11.77 8.43 -34.02
N LEU A 783 11.06 9.49 -33.64
CA LEU A 783 11.47 10.41 -32.59
C LEU A 783 10.92 9.98 -31.21
N LYS A 784 11.33 10.67 -30.16
CA LYS A 784 10.70 10.60 -28.84
C LYS A 784 9.36 11.32 -28.87
N ALA A 785 8.54 11.05 -27.85
CA ALA A 785 7.24 11.68 -27.67
C ALA A 785 7.30 13.22 -27.60
N ASN A 786 8.42 13.77 -27.15
CA ASN A 786 8.66 15.21 -27.09
C ASN A 786 9.35 15.78 -28.35
N GLY A 787 9.43 15.01 -29.44
CA GLY A 787 10.03 15.42 -30.71
C GLY A 787 11.56 15.34 -30.76
N THR A 788 12.23 14.96 -29.68
CA THR A 788 13.70 14.82 -29.68
C THR A 788 14.15 13.47 -30.25
N GLU A 789 15.38 13.38 -30.73
CA GLU A 789 15.90 12.15 -31.32
C GLU A 789 16.11 11.02 -30.30
N ARG A 790 15.82 9.77 -30.70
CA ARG A 790 16.21 8.56 -29.93
C ARG A 790 17.57 8.07 -30.38
N LYS A 791 18.57 8.08 -29.49
CA LYS A 791 19.94 7.64 -29.79
C LYS A 791 20.01 6.27 -30.47
N ASN A 792 19.19 5.31 -30.01
CA ASN A 792 19.15 3.95 -30.56
C ASN A 792 18.39 3.83 -31.89
N LEU A 793 17.61 4.84 -32.31
CA LEU A 793 16.88 4.87 -33.58
C LEU A 793 17.40 5.96 -34.55
N ALA A 794 18.47 6.67 -34.21
CA ALA A 794 19.00 7.77 -35.03
C ALA A 794 19.34 7.34 -36.48
N GLY A 795 19.83 6.11 -36.66
CA GLY A 795 20.05 5.54 -37.99
C GLY A 795 18.75 5.36 -38.78
N ILE A 796 17.73 4.76 -38.16
CA ILE A 796 16.40 4.56 -38.75
C ILE A 796 15.74 5.91 -39.05
N ARG A 797 15.84 6.90 -38.15
CA ARG A 797 15.31 8.24 -38.35
C ARG A 797 15.95 8.93 -39.56
N ARG A 798 17.28 8.86 -39.70
CA ARG A 798 17.97 9.40 -40.88
C ARG A 798 17.55 8.71 -42.17
N ALA A 799 17.41 7.38 -42.15
CA ALA A 799 16.90 6.63 -43.28
C ALA A 799 15.47 7.07 -43.65
N TYR A 800 14.59 7.23 -42.67
CA TYR A 800 13.22 7.71 -42.88
C TYR A 800 13.15 9.12 -43.47
N VAL A 801 13.96 10.05 -42.98
CA VAL A 801 14.06 11.38 -43.58
C VAL A 801 14.59 11.29 -45.01
N GLY A 802 15.54 10.38 -45.25
CA GLY A 802 16.12 10.11 -46.57
C GLY A 802 15.16 9.52 -47.60
N THR A 803 14.03 8.92 -47.19
CA THR A 803 13.01 8.44 -48.15
C THR A 803 12.23 9.57 -48.81
N GLY A 804 12.31 10.78 -48.25
CA GLY A 804 11.50 11.93 -48.66
C GLY A 804 10.04 11.84 -48.22
N THR A 805 9.60 10.76 -47.55
CA THR A 805 8.23 10.65 -47.03
C THR A 805 7.85 11.87 -46.17
N PRO A 806 8.64 12.29 -45.16
CA PRO A 806 8.27 13.43 -44.32
C PRO A 806 8.11 14.76 -45.09
N SER A 807 8.97 15.00 -46.08
CA SER A 807 8.98 16.26 -46.85
C SER A 807 7.91 16.31 -47.94
N ASN A 808 7.40 15.15 -48.38
CA ASN A 808 6.41 15.06 -49.45
C ASN A 808 4.96 15.14 -48.93
N LEU A 809 4.75 15.05 -47.61
CA LEU A 809 3.42 15.11 -47.00
C LEU A 809 2.92 16.56 -46.86
N ARG A 810 1.91 16.91 -47.66
CA ARG A 810 1.30 18.24 -47.75
C ARG A 810 0.19 18.51 -46.74
N GLY A 811 -0.27 17.48 -46.05
CA GLY A 811 -1.28 17.57 -45.01
C GLY A 811 -1.54 16.20 -44.39
N ILE A 812 -1.92 16.19 -43.11
CA ILE A 812 -2.24 14.97 -42.38
C ILE A 812 -3.58 15.14 -41.66
N LEU A 813 -4.47 14.14 -41.81
CA LEU A 813 -5.64 13.99 -40.95
C LEU A 813 -5.22 13.29 -39.65
N ARG A 814 -5.23 14.00 -38.53
CA ARG A 814 -4.65 13.55 -37.26
C ARG A 814 -5.76 13.38 -36.24
N ILE A 815 -6.10 12.12 -35.94
CA ILE A 815 -7.23 11.80 -35.07
C ILE A 815 -6.73 11.40 -33.69
N HIS A 816 -7.11 12.19 -32.69
CA HIS A 816 -6.77 12.03 -31.28
C HIS A 816 -8.01 11.59 -30.50
N LEU A 817 -8.02 10.36 -30.02
CA LEU A 817 -9.04 9.89 -29.08
C LEU A 817 -8.43 9.93 -27.69
N GLU A 818 -8.92 10.82 -26.83
CA GLU A 818 -8.42 11.01 -25.47
C GLU A 818 -9.59 10.98 -24.50
N PHE A 819 -9.79 9.82 -23.87
CA PHE A 819 -10.85 9.58 -22.88
C PHE A 819 -10.29 9.66 -21.45
N PRO A 820 -10.99 10.28 -20.48
CA PRO A 820 -12.29 10.93 -20.66
C PRO A 820 -12.21 12.29 -21.37
N ASP A 821 -11.13 13.02 -21.12
CA ASP A 821 -10.81 14.38 -21.56
C ASP A 821 -9.34 14.72 -21.24
N VAL A 822 -8.91 15.97 -21.48
CA VAL A 822 -7.57 16.49 -21.17
C VAL A 822 -7.66 17.52 -20.03
N ASP A 823 -6.67 17.53 -19.15
CA ASP A 823 -6.54 18.55 -18.10
C ASP A 823 -6.56 19.95 -18.70
N LEU A 824 -7.27 20.89 -18.08
CA LEU A 824 -7.50 22.26 -18.57
C LEU A 824 -8.44 22.38 -19.80
N GLY A 825 -9.02 21.26 -20.24
CA GLY A 825 -10.04 21.22 -21.28
C GLY A 825 -9.50 20.73 -22.62
N MET A 826 -10.34 20.00 -23.35
CA MET A 826 -10.00 19.46 -24.66
C MET A 826 -9.95 20.57 -25.73
N PRO A 827 -8.91 20.63 -26.57
CA PRO A 827 -8.92 21.51 -27.73
C PRO A 827 -10.08 21.17 -28.69
N ALA A 828 -10.61 22.20 -29.35
CA ALA A 828 -11.52 21.99 -30.47
C ALA A 828 -10.76 21.44 -31.68
N THR A 829 -11.45 20.62 -32.49
CA THR A 829 -10.98 20.21 -33.81
C THR A 829 -10.66 21.47 -34.64
N HIS A 830 -9.45 21.53 -35.20
CA HIS A 830 -8.97 22.71 -35.92
C HIS A 830 -7.96 22.33 -37.01
N VAL A 831 -7.63 23.30 -37.86
CA VAL A 831 -6.56 23.18 -38.87
C VAL A 831 -5.29 23.81 -38.33
N LYS A 832 -4.19 23.04 -38.36
CA LYS A 832 -2.86 23.48 -37.95
C LYS A 832 -2.01 23.71 -39.20
N THR A 833 -1.71 24.98 -39.46
CA THR A 833 -0.86 25.37 -40.58
C THR A 833 0.61 25.40 -40.17
N ASN A 834 1.47 24.72 -40.93
CA ASN A 834 2.90 24.82 -40.75
C ASN A 834 3.40 26.17 -41.30
N PRO A 835 3.97 27.05 -40.47
CA PRO A 835 4.38 28.39 -40.93
C PRO A 835 5.55 28.36 -41.93
N ALA A 836 6.34 27.27 -41.96
CA ALA A 836 7.50 27.16 -42.84
C ALA A 836 7.15 26.63 -44.23
N THR A 837 6.21 25.69 -44.32
CA THR A 837 5.85 25.01 -45.59
C THR A 837 4.48 25.42 -46.12
N GLY A 838 3.62 26.00 -45.28
CA GLY A 838 2.22 26.25 -45.60
C GLY A 838 1.35 25.00 -45.59
N ASP A 839 1.89 23.83 -45.25
CA ASP A 839 1.15 22.58 -45.18
C ASP A 839 0.08 22.65 -44.07
N GLU A 840 -1.11 22.12 -44.33
CA GLU A 840 -2.25 22.21 -43.43
C GLU A 840 -2.65 20.83 -42.93
N ASP A 841 -2.44 20.58 -41.63
CA ASP A 841 -2.88 19.37 -40.94
C ASP A 841 -4.26 19.59 -40.31
N VAL A 842 -5.13 18.58 -40.38
CA VAL A 842 -6.44 18.59 -39.72
C VAL A 842 -6.31 17.86 -38.38
N MET A 843 -6.40 18.61 -37.29
CA MET A 843 -6.30 18.09 -35.92
C MET A 843 -7.70 17.78 -35.39
N VAL A 844 -8.03 16.50 -35.21
CA VAL A 844 -9.33 16.02 -34.70
C VAL A 844 -9.17 15.54 -33.27
N TYR A 845 -9.99 16.07 -32.37
CA TYR A 845 -9.97 15.71 -30.95
C TYR A 845 -11.31 15.11 -30.52
N ILE A 846 -11.26 13.87 -30.03
CA ILE A 846 -12.42 13.09 -29.61
C ILE A 846 -12.28 12.74 -28.13
N ASN A 847 -13.30 13.05 -27.34
CA ASN A 847 -13.40 12.78 -25.91
C ASN A 847 -14.82 12.31 -25.56
N LEU A 848 -15.16 12.16 -24.27
CA LEU A 848 -16.51 11.68 -23.88
C LEU A 848 -17.67 12.57 -24.35
N LEU A 849 -17.44 13.86 -24.57
CA LEU A 849 -18.48 14.83 -24.93
C LEU A 849 -18.87 14.75 -26.41
N ASN A 850 -17.95 14.39 -27.29
CA ASN A 850 -18.17 14.37 -28.75
C ASN A 850 -17.91 13.00 -29.41
N MET A 851 -17.63 11.93 -28.64
CA MET A 851 -17.41 10.60 -29.22
C MET A 851 -18.60 10.01 -29.97
N ASP A 852 -19.80 10.58 -29.84
CA ASP A 852 -20.97 10.22 -30.64
C ASP A 852 -20.75 10.50 -32.14
N ASP A 853 -19.91 11.47 -32.48
CA ASP A 853 -19.55 11.79 -33.87
C ASP A 853 -18.53 10.78 -34.44
N PHE A 854 -17.71 10.17 -33.58
CA PHE A 854 -16.74 9.15 -33.98
C PHE A 854 -17.35 7.74 -34.01
N PHE A 855 -18.00 7.33 -32.93
CA PHE A 855 -18.78 6.08 -32.85
C PHE A 855 -20.18 6.30 -33.41
N PHE A 856 -20.22 6.76 -34.67
CA PHE A 856 -21.41 7.25 -35.32
C PHE A 856 -22.43 6.15 -35.59
N GLU A 857 -23.66 6.39 -35.16
CA GLU A 857 -24.79 5.45 -35.27
C GLU A 857 -25.56 5.56 -36.60
N GLY A 858 -25.25 6.56 -37.43
CA GLY A 858 -25.89 6.74 -38.74
C GLY A 858 -25.39 5.77 -39.82
N ILE A 859 -24.33 5.02 -39.54
CA ILE A 859 -23.85 3.91 -40.39
C ILE A 859 -24.54 2.62 -39.90
N SER A 860 -25.28 1.94 -40.78
CA SER A 860 -26.10 0.77 -40.44
C SER A 860 -25.27 -0.43 -39.97
N GLU A 861 -24.08 -0.61 -40.53
CA GLU A 861 -23.16 -1.68 -40.16
C GLU A 861 -22.74 -1.55 -38.68
N HIS A 862 -22.93 -2.61 -37.89
CA HIS A 862 -22.58 -2.68 -36.46
C HIS A 862 -23.12 -1.53 -35.58
N LYS A 863 -24.30 -0.96 -35.93
CA LYS A 863 -24.90 0.16 -35.19
C LYS A 863 -25.04 -0.11 -33.70
N ASP A 864 -25.63 -1.24 -33.32
CA ASP A 864 -25.87 -1.61 -31.91
C ASP A 864 -24.56 -1.78 -31.14
N ASP A 865 -23.51 -2.27 -31.80
CA ASP A 865 -22.18 -2.42 -31.21
C ASP A 865 -21.56 -1.05 -30.88
N MET A 866 -21.82 -0.01 -31.67
CA MET A 866 -21.37 1.36 -31.35
C MET A 866 -22.12 1.96 -30.16
N VAL A 867 -23.43 1.72 -30.06
CA VAL A 867 -24.23 2.14 -28.89
C VAL A 867 -23.61 1.55 -27.61
N TRP A 868 -23.30 0.26 -27.64
CA TRP A 868 -22.72 -0.44 -26.49
C TRP A 868 -21.28 -0.05 -26.20
N LEU A 869 -20.43 0.09 -27.22
CA LEU A 869 -19.05 0.53 -27.05
C LEU A 869 -18.98 1.90 -26.36
N LYS A 870 -19.84 2.84 -26.76
CA LYS A 870 -19.95 4.15 -26.11
C LYS A 870 -20.37 4.06 -24.65
N LYS A 871 -21.39 3.25 -24.33
CA LYS A 871 -21.82 3.05 -22.94
C LYS A 871 -20.69 2.47 -22.10
N LEU A 872 -19.95 1.51 -22.64
CA LEU A 872 -18.84 0.86 -21.98
C LEU A 872 -17.66 1.82 -21.73
N ILE A 873 -17.29 2.63 -22.73
CA ILE A 873 -16.28 3.70 -22.58
C ILE A 873 -16.70 4.68 -21.48
N ARG A 874 -17.95 5.17 -21.49
CA ARG A 874 -18.48 6.05 -20.44
C ARG A 874 -18.42 5.40 -19.05
N PHE A 875 -18.77 4.11 -18.95
CA PHE A 875 -18.80 3.39 -17.67
C PHE A 875 -17.40 3.27 -17.05
N VAL A 876 -16.39 2.92 -17.86
CA VAL A 876 -15.01 2.78 -17.39
C VAL A 876 -14.41 4.13 -17.00
N CYS A 877 -14.71 5.18 -17.78
CA CYS A 877 -14.19 6.54 -17.56
C CYS A 877 -14.95 7.36 -16.49
N GLN A 878 -15.99 6.80 -15.86
CA GLN A 878 -16.83 7.54 -14.91
C GLN A 878 -16.07 7.87 -13.62
N LYS A 879 -16.09 9.14 -13.18
CA LYS A 879 -15.37 9.59 -11.98
C LYS A 879 -15.94 9.01 -10.69
#